data_AF-A0A9K3P9Q3-F1
#
_entry.id   AF-A0A9K3P9Q3-F1
#
_cell.length_a   1.000
_cell.length_b   1.000
_cell.length_c   1.000
_cell.angle_alpha   90.00
_cell.angle_beta   90.00
_cell.angle_gamma   90.00
#
_symmetry.space_group_name_H-M   'P 1'
#
loop_
_entity.id
_entity.type
_entity.pdbx_description
1 polymer ?
#
loop_
_entity_poly.entity_id
_entity_poly.type
_entity_poly.pdbx_seq_one_letter_code
_entity_poly.pdbx_strand_id
1 'polypeptide(L)'
;MLNTDQHNDNIREDRKMKKSDFVRNNTDYGKDITEPGRELPREYLEAIYDSIREEEIKTEGEGADGSMTVERWKDVLRGSAEDEAHADELPSVADAEDLSELVLEHVWLPILSSVSSLWGVRSSFPTLGERSRMKSVPGSSGMHGAQGARLGWIWRGKYRAWAFSNSVEAQSAVIVAMKIVDDAYGDIDKEGWMFVFSIIFELRDLKMLGGGTSSARKSLLRESDPDILKEDTRRDWTMKLMKKGRASDQGKKSSGGFLSSMGRALFGSVEDPGMELLTDAPSSKRISTVHGKEDHLLWDEIASSDDEGDYDESKDDGDLGFSLRSGDRISLGTQFEHHLVQEHMLISQEREMGIPVTGLERVEDTSRAQASPRARVRKRLANSCDFVGLISDSRYMDDIGLANIVMALLELIKQQQDNNSSVIDAAERTGESWSPLNQHVYKVTLSPGSEAFAEVLVCEIALKNRDRFHMLWHDQLATHYFSRLKNLTETYFKSPDELLMSVNGGIEKSTTGLLRISRFAMKKGEIADDVLYTWTLLDKCEAKENEVALLDVFDRHIGEGVLRITKAFDGTTRLSERGWHGILSLIGWSLRRGAYLPPLPPTVVGRQAEGFAEDDPSLQAYRSIHLLLNSSEIKHQVPSVVGSCIEMIVVTGDRRNCSKLSIAGLDLLQLLSNGIEATAIEKEEASMFDDDSRSEYWKLNWVPVIESVARASRMSPNANVRQHALSMLTDSFLDKRSGLIPIGIICDVLAETCTPMAGTRIVEMRDGNLSPEHLDAMLIELELCIGLIFKPVRHHIKAVINADPPVLASLWFPTLDTLKKVMGEGSQDTGKDGSPRSVMVKTVNELTMDHLRNIITVMISFGVLRSGEEGSVLKDDISEQTWNAISAMEFCRTAVAEWKLAAACPPIDSTTPEVGVI
;
A
#
# COMPACT_ATOMS: atom_id res chain seq x y z
N MET A 1 49.10 51.86 -14.81
CA MET A 1 49.09 50.91 -15.93
C MET A 1 47.69 50.64 -16.48
N LEU A 2 46.64 50.40 -15.67
CA LEU A 2 45.34 49.92 -16.19
C LEU A 2 44.45 50.95 -16.93
N ASN A 3 44.80 52.24 -16.93
CA ASN A 3 44.00 53.31 -17.58
C ASN A 3 44.34 53.46 -19.07
N THR A 4 44.30 52.39 -19.86
CA THR A 4 44.62 52.45 -21.31
C THR A 4 43.41 52.72 -22.19
N ASP A 5 42.20 52.42 -21.68
CA ASP A 5 40.90 52.57 -22.34
C ASP A 5 40.82 51.92 -23.74
N GLN A 6 41.66 50.91 -24.03
CA GLN A 6 41.76 50.32 -25.37
C GLN A 6 40.44 49.68 -25.85
N HIS A 7 39.70 49.05 -24.94
CA HIS A 7 38.47 48.29 -25.23
C HIS A 7 37.18 49.02 -24.82
N ASN A 8 37.26 50.28 -24.39
CA ASN A 8 36.07 51.05 -24.05
C ASN A 8 35.47 51.74 -25.29
N ASP A 9 34.30 51.27 -25.74
CA ASP A 9 33.60 51.79 -26.92
C ASP A 9 33.06 53.21 -26.76
N ASN A 10 32.90 53.69 -25.51
CA ASN A 10 32.43 55.05 -25.23
C ASN A 10 33.53 56.12 -25.42
N ILE A 11 34.78 55.71 -25.62
CA ILE A 11 35.92 56.61 -25.80
C ILE A 11 36.35 56.60 -27.27
N ARG A 12 36.35 57.78 -27.89
CA ARG A 12 36.79 57.96 -29.28
C ARG A 12 38.25 57.51 -29.45
N GLU A 13 38.57 56.88 -30.58
CA GLU A 13 39.91 56.34 -30.86
C GLU A 13 41.05 57.37 -30.70
N ASP A 14 40.79 58.64 -31.03
CA ASP A 14 41.77 59.73 -30.90
C ASP A 14 42.10 60.09 -29.45
N ARG A 15 41.27 59.66 -28.49
CA ARG A 15 41.44 59.88 -27.05
C ARG A 15 41.95 58.65 -26.29
N LYS A 16 41.97 57.47 -26.93
CA LYS A 16 42.54 56.26 -26.32
C LYS A 16 44.05 56.43 -26.13
N MET A 17 44.60 55.86 -25.05
CA MET A 17 46.01 56.03 -24.72
C MET A 17 46.90 55.40 -25.79
N LYS A 18 47.87 56.14 -26.34
CA LYS A 18 48.82 55.61 -27.34
C LYS A 18 49.95 54.85 -26.67
N LYS A 19 50.54 53.89 -27.38
CA LYS A 19 51.71 53.11 -26.93
C LYS A 19 52.85 53.97 -26.38
N SER A 20 53.17 55.08 -27.05
CA SER A 20 54.21 56.02 -26.61
C SER A 20 53.86 56.74 -25.30
N ASP A 21 52.57 57.06 -25.10
CA ASP A 21 52.10 57.70 -23.87
C ASP A 21 52.07 56.69 -22.71
N PHE A 22 51.71 55.43 -23.00
CA PHE A 22 51.78 54.34 -22.02
C PHE A 22 53.20 54.11 -21.52
N VAL A 23 54.18 54.02 -22.42
CA VAL A 23 55.58 53.87 -22.02
C VAL A 23 55.99 55.05 -21.14
N ARG A 24 55.80 56.28 -21.61
CA ARG A 24 56.17 57.50 -20.87
C ARG A 24 55.55 57.55 -19.46
N ASN A 25 54.28 57.20 -19.33
CA ASN A 25 53.55 57.29 -18.07
C ASN A 25 53.89 56.17 -17.08
N ASN A 26 54.54 55.10 -17.52
CA ASN A 26 54.82 53.92 -16.69
C ASN A 26 56.32 53.58 -16.61
N THR A 27 57.22 54.38 -17.19
CA THR A 27 58.69 54.18 -17.08
C THR A 27 59.22 54.48 -15.68
N ASP A 28 58.72 55.53 -15.04
CA ASP A 28 59.14 55.98 -13.69
C ASP A 28 57.93 56.48 -12.90
N TYR A 29 57.69 55.89 -11.71
CA TYR A 29 56.61 56.27 -10.80
C TYR A 29 57.06 57.22 -9.68
N GLY A 30 58.27 57.76 -9.77
CA GLY A 30 58.85 58.65 -8.78
C GLY A 30 59.66 57.91 -7.71
N LYS A 31 60.42 58.69 -6.94
CA LYS A 31 61.45 58.20 -6.00
C LYS A 31 60.93 57.30 -4.87
N ASP A 32 59.63 57.33 -4.60
CA ASP A 32 58.99 56.52 -3.56
C ASP A 32 58.67 55.09 -4.04
N ILE A 33 58.65 54.86 -5.36
CA ILE A 33 58.24 53.59 -5.99
C ILE A 33 59.34 53.02 -6.90
N THR A 34 60.08 53.88 -7.61
CA THR A 34 61.12 53.47 -8.58
C THR A 34 62.50 53.87 -8.06
N GLU A 35 63.37 52.89 -7.79
CA GLU A 35 64.76 53.15 -7.38
C GLU A 35 65.59 53.70 -8.56
N PRO A 36 66.50 54.67 -8.35
CA PRO A 36 67.35 55.21 -9.42
C PRO A 36 68.15 54.10 -10.12
N GLY A 37 67.98 53.96 -11.44
CA GLY A 37 68.62 52.91 -12.24
C GLY A 37 67.81 51.60 -12.36
N ARG A 38 66.59 51.55 -11.81
CA ARG A 38 65.62 50.45 -11.97
C ARG A 38 64.32 50.89 -12.64
N GLU A 39 64.41 51.75 -13.64
CA GLU A 39 63.28 52.10 -14.49
C GLU A 39 62.76 50.86 -15.24
N LEU A 40 61.45 50.80 -15.49
CA LEU A 40 60.88 49.67 -16.21
C LEU A 40 61.36 49.67 -17.67
N PRO A 41 61.94 48.55 -18.18
CA PRO A 41 62.45 48.49 -19.54
C PRO A 41 61.36 48.82 -20.55
N ARG A 42 61.72 49.63 -21.56
CA ARG A 42 60.79 50.06 -22.61
C ARG A 42 60.15 48.88 -23.33
N GLU A 43 60.93 47.86 -23.66
CA GLU A 43 60.47 46.64 -24.34
C GLU A 43 59.39 45.91 -23.52
N TYR A 44 59.53 45.89 -22.19
CA TYR A 44 58.57 45.28 -21.29
C TYR A 44 57.24 46.05 -21.26
N LEU A 45 57.30 47.39 -21.18
CA LEU A 45 56.10 48.24 -21.22
C LEU A 45 55.40 48.20 -22.58
N GLU A 46 56.15 48.11 -23.66
CA GLU A 46 55.61 47.97 -25.01
C GLU A 46 54.89 46.63 -25.19
N ALA A 47 55.46 45.53 -24.67
CA ALA A 47 54.84 44.22 -24.69
C ALA A 47 53.53 44.18 -23.88
N ILE A 48 53.50 44.80 -22.69
CA ILE A 48 52.28 44.90 -21.87
C ILE A 48 51.21 45.70 -22.61
N TYR A 49 51.56 46.83 -23.24
CA TYR A 49 50.59 47.62 -23.99
C TYR A 49 50.00 46.84 -25.17
N ASP A 50 50.83 46.13 -25.95
CA ASP A 50 50.34 45.32 -27.06
C ASP A 50 49.44 44.18 -26.56
N SER A 51 49.80 43.51 -25.46
CA SER A 51 48.96 42.49 -24.81
C SER A 51 47.61 43.07 -24.37
N ILE A 52 47.56 44.25 -23.74
CA ILE A 52 46.30 44.90 -23.33
C ILE A 52 45.47 45.34 -24.53
N ARG A 53 46.09 45.66 -25.68
CA ARG A 53 45.38 46.04 -26.90
C ARG A 53 44.78 44.83 -27.61
N GLU A 54 45.50 43.71 -27.62
CA GLU A 54 45.07 42.46 -28.28
C GLU A 54 44.09 41.66 -27.42
N GLU A 55 44.28 41.68 -26.10
CA GLU A 55 43.47 40.98 -25.11
C GLU A 55 42.91 41.99 -24.11
N GLU A 56 41.58 42.06 -24.01
CA GLU A 56 40.93 42.88 -23.01
C GLU A 56 41.24 42.36 -21.60
N ILE A 57 41.71 43.24 -20.71
CA ILE A 57 41.79 42.92 -19.29
C ILE A 57 40.37 42.82 -18.76
N LYS A 58 39.83 41.60 -18.75
CA LYS A 58 38.62 41.28 -18.02
C LYS A 58 39.00 41.18 -16.56
N THR A 59 38.39 41.99 -15.71
CA THR A 59 38.39 41.67 -14.28
C THR A 59 37.60 40.38 -14.14
N GLU A 60 38.29 39.28 -13.87
CA GLU A 60 37.67 38.13 -13.21
C GLU A 60 37.14 38.69 -11.88
N GLY A 61 35.88 39.13 -11.87
CA GLY A 61 35.19 39.53 -10.67
C GLY A 61 35.35 38.40 -9.65
N GLU A 62 35.63 38.76 -8.40
CA GLU A 62 35.79 37.86 -7.25
C GLU A 62 35.01 36.54 -7.42
N GLY A 63 35.71 35.50 -7.88
CA GLY A 63 35.05 34.29 -8.36
C GLY A 63 36.00 33.19 -8.83
N ALA A 64 37.26 33.20 -8.39
CA ALA A 64 38.22 32.10 -8.62
C ALA A 64 37.81 30.76 -7.96
N ASP A 65 36.66 30.72 -7.28
CA ASP A 65 36.07 29.55 -6.60
C ASP A 65 34.93 28.89 -7.41
N GLY A 66 34.66 29.34 -8.64
CA GLY A 66 33.54 28.78 -9.43
C GLY A 66 32.15 29.14 -8.90
N SER A 67 32.04 30.13 -8.00
CA SER A 67 30.77 30.65 -7.51
C SER A 67 30.10 31.56 -8.56
N MET A 68 28.82 31.33 -8.82
CA MET A 68 28.01 32.10 -9.76
C MET A 68 27.60 33.45 -9.13
N THR A 69 28.13 34.57 -9.64
CA THR A 69 27.76 35.92 -9.18
C THR A 69 26.51 36.45 -9.87
N VAL A 70 25.85 37.45 -9.28
CA VAL A 70 24.60 38.06 -9.80
C VAL A 70 24.79 38.63 -11.21
N GLU A 71 25.94 39.27 -11.46
CA GLU A 71 26.30 39.85 -12.74
C GLU A 71 26.57 38.76 -13.77
N ARG A 72 27.32 37.70 -13.41
CA ARG A 72 27.56 36.55 -14.29
C ARG A 72 26.25 35.83 -14.64
N TRP A 73 25.33 35.72 -13.68
CA TRP A 73 24.02 35.13 -13.90
C TRP A 73 23.15 35.97 -14.85
N LYS A 74 23.18 37.30 -14.71
CA LYS A 74 22.51 38.22 -15.66
C LYS A 74 23.08 38.11 -17.06
N ASP A 75 24.36 37.82 -17.20
CA ASP A 75 25.00 37.65 -18.50
C ASP A 75 24.68 36.28 -19.12
N VAL A 76 24.59 35.22 -18.32
CA VAL A 76 24.08 33.90 -18.75
C VAL A 76 22.62 33.99 -19.22
N LEU A 77 21.77 34.72 -18.48
CA LEU A 77 20.37 34.96 -18.87
C LEU A 77 20.23 35.83 -20.12
N ARG A 78 21.25 36.62 -20.49
CA ARG A 78 21.26 37.45 -21.69
C ARG A 78 21.84 36.73 -22.90
N GLY A 79 22.90 35.94 -22.72
CA GLY A 79 23.53 35.16 -23.79
C GLY A 79 22.60 34.12 -24.40
N SER A 80 21.69 33.52 -23.62
CA SER A 80 20.70 32.56 -24.14
C SER A 80 19.68 33.16 -25.12
N ALA A 81 19.61 34.50 -25.23
CA ALA A 81 18.74 35.18 -26.19
C ALA A 81 19.43 35.50 -27.53
N GLU A 82 20.76 35.38 -27.63
CA GLU A 82 21.52 35.80 -28.81
C GLU A 82 21.82 34.64 -29.78
N ASP A 83 21.72 33.37 -29.33
CA ASP A 83 22.10 32.18 -30.10
C ASP A 83 20.96 31.48 -30.89
N GLU A 84 19.76 32.07 -31.01
CA GLU A 84 18.66 31.51 -31.83
C GLU A 84 18.96 31.45 -33.36
N ALA A 85 20.18 31.80 -33.82
CA ALA A 85 20.51 31.98 -35.24
C ALA A 85 21.20 30.79 -35.94
N HIS A 86 21.65 29.74 -35.25
CA HIS A 86 22.43 28.65 -35.87
C HIS A 86 22.00 27.24 -35.42
N ALA A 87 20.85 26.75 -35.91
CA ALA A 87 20.24 25.50 -35.47
C ALA A 87 20.22 24.34 -36.50
N ASP A 88 21.16 24.29 -37.46
CA ASP A 88 21.02 23.40 -38.64
C ASP A 88 22.04 22.24 -38.80
N GLU A 89 22.87 21.92 -37.80
CA GLU A 89 23.75 20.72 -37.88
C GLU A 89 23.57 19.79 -36.67
N LEU A 90 23.06 18.58 -36.92
CA LEU A 90 22.90 17.51 -35.92
C LEU A 90 24.26 16.83 -35.65
N PRO A 91 24.70 16.67 -34.38
CA PRO A 91 25.97 16.03 -34.06
C PRO A 91 25.96 14.50 -34.23
N SER A 92 27.14 13.90 -34.35
CA SER A 92 27.35 12.45 -34.45
C SER A 92 27.36 11.77 -33.07
N VAL A 93 27.31 10.43 -33.04
CA VAL A 93 27.23 9.62 -31.79
C VAL A 93 28.45 9.78 -30.85
N ALA A 94 29.61 10.21 -31.37
CA ALA A 94 30.77 10.52 -30.53
C ALA A 94 30.67 11.90 -29.83
N ASP A 95 29.81 12.79 -30.35
CA ASP A 95 29.60 14.13 -29.82
C ASP A 95 28.57 14.15 -28.66
N ALA A 96 27.88 13.03 -28.41
CA ALA A 96 26.84 12.95 -27.38
C ALA A 96 27.38 12.93 -25.95
N GLU A 97 28.52 12.26 -25.71
CA GLU A 97 29.19 12.27 -24.39
C GLU A 97 29.76 13.68 -24.10
N ASP A 98 30.38 14.31 -25.10
CA ASP A 98 30.88 15.68 -25.02
C ASP A 98 29.74 16.71 -24.83
N LEU A 99 28.57 16.47 -25.46
CA LEU A 99 27.39 17.33 -25.30
C LEU A 99 26.75 17.18 -23.92
N SER A 100 26.68 15.96 -23.35
CA SER A 100 26.21 15.73 -21.98
C SER A 100 27.14 16.39 -20.95
N GLU A 101 28.46 16.29 -21.14
CA GLU A 101 29.44 16.99 -20.31
C GLU A 101 29.29 18.51 -20.44
N LEU A 102 29.08 19.01 -21.66
CA LEU A 102 28.90 20.43 -21.92
C LEU A 102 27.58 20.97 -21.33
N VAL A 103 26.47 20.23 -21.42
CA VAL A 103 25.19 20.57 -20.79
C VAL A 103 25.31 20.51 -19.27
N LEU A 104 26.01 19.52 -18.72
CA LEU A 104 26.30 19.44 -17.30
C LEU A 104 27.09 20.67 -16.85
N GLU A 105 28.20 21.00 -17.52
CA GLU A 105 29.10 22.08 -17.15
C GLU A 105 28.52 23.48 -17.36
N HIS A 106 27.82 23.70 -18.46
CA HIS A 106 27.39 25.03 -18.90
C HIS A 106 25.94 25.35 -18.53
N VAL A 107 25.12 24.34 -18.19
CA VAL A 107 23.71 24.52 -17.83
C VAL A 107 23.44 24.08 -16.40
N TRP A 108 23.67 22.80 -16.08
CA TRP A 108 23.30 22.25 -14.77
C TRP A 108 24.20 22.74 -13.64
N LEU A 109 25.52 22.77 -13.79
CA LEU A 109 26.44 23.24 -12.75
C LEU A 109 26.16 24.70 -12.34
N PRO A 110 25.95 25.66 -13.26
CA PRO A 110 25.48 27.01 -12.93
C PRO A 110 24.18 27.06 -12.12
N ILE A 111 23.17 26.30 -12.56
CA ILE A 111 21.87 26.22 -11.88
C ILE A 111 22.06 25.65 -10.47
N LEU A 112 22.73 24.50 -10.35
CA LEU A 112 22.98 23.80 -9.10
C LEU A 112 23.85 24.61 -8.13
N SER A 113 24.83 25.35 -8.65
CA SER A 113 25.66 26.29 -7.89
C SER A 113 24.82 27.44 -7.32
N SER A 114 23.92 28.00 -8.15
CA SER A 114 23.03 29.10 -7.76
C SER A 114 21.99 28.67 -6.72
N VAL A 115 21.52 27.43 -6.81
CA VAL A 115 20.61 26.83 -5.83
C VAL A 115 21.34 26.03 -4.74
N SER A 116 22.66 26.07 -4.66
CA SER A 116 23.46 25.29 -3.67
C SER A 116 23.09 25.61 -2.22
N SER A 117 22.65 26.85 -1.98
CA SER A 117 22.09 27.32 -0.71
C SER A 117 20.87 26.51 -0.27
N LEU A 118 20.10 25.94 -1.22
CA LEU A 118 19.02 25.00 -0.96
C LEU A 118 19.54 23.79 -0.19
N TRP A 119 20.69 23.19 -0.54
CA TRP A 119 21.19 21.96 0.11
C TRP A 119 22.02 22.19 1.39
N GLY A 120 22.30 23.43 1.75
CA GLY A 120 23.07 23.76 2.96
C GLY A 120 24.50 23.20 2.93
N VAL A 121 25.07 23.04 1.74
CA VAL A 121 26.46 22.59 1.54
C VAL A 121 27.37 23.58 2.25
N ARG A 122 28.09 23.10 3.27
CA ARG A 122 29.22 23.86 3.84
C ARG A 122 30.26 23.97 2.74
N SER A 123 30.57 25.19 2.32
CA SER A 123 31.84 25.50 1.68
C SER A 123 32.96 24.97 2.57
N SER A 124 33.48 23.79 2.20
CA SER A 124 34.63 23.19 2.86
C SER A 124 35.87 23.64 2.09
N PHE A 125 36.12 24.95 2.11
CA PHE A 125 37.40 25.50 1.70
C PHE A 125 38.00 26.27 2.88
N PRO A 126 39.25 25.98 3.29
CA PRO A 126 39.89 26.70 4.37
C PRO A 126 40.28 28.10 3.87
N THR A 127 39.45 29.10 4.13
CA THR A 127 39.88 30.49 3.98
C THR A 127 40.87 30.83 5.10
N LEU A 128 42.13 30.91 4.70
CA LEU A 128 43.23 31.45 5.50
C LEU A 128 42.95 32.94 5.75
N GLY A 129 42.50 33.27 6.96
CA GLY A 129 42.64 34.61 7.50
C GLY A 129 41.35 35.36 7.82
N GLU A 130 40.53 34.85 8.76
CA GLU A 130 39.72 35.75 9.60
C GLU A 130 39.41 35.12 10.97
N ARG A 131 40.45 35.05 11.81
CA ARG A 131 40.28 34.90 13.26
C ARG A 131 40.15 36.28 13.88
N SER A 132 38.94 36.82 14.03
CA SER A 132 38.63 37.70 15.16
C SER A 132 37.13 37.98 15.30
N ARG A 133 36.64 37.85 16.54
CA ARG A 133 35.39 38.38 17.10
C ARG A 133 34.06 37.69 16.73
N MET A 134 33.84 36.54 17.35
CA MET A 134 32.61 36.36 18.14
C MET A 134 32.99 35.96 19.56
N LYS A 135 32.60 36.79 20.52
CA LYS A 135 32.85 36.60 21.95
C LYS A 135 32.10 35.36 22.43
N SER A 136 32.84 34.47 23.07
CA SER A 136 32.36 33.35 23.88
C SER A 136 31.29 33.79 24.88
N VAL A 137 30.15 33.11 24.89
CA VAL A 137 29.31 32.98 26.09
C VAL A 137 29.85 31.76 26.87
N PRO A 138 30.34 31.93 28.11
CA PRO A 138 30.82 30.82 28.91
C PRO A 138 29.67 30.20 29.71
N GLY A 139 29.55 28.87 29.67
CA GLY A 139 28.83 28.09 30.66
C GLY A 139 27.57 27.38 30.17
N SER A 140 27.73 26.17 29.65
CA SER A 140 26.80 25.05 29.90
C SER A 140 27.45 23.76 29.38
N SER A 141 28.33 23.19 30.21
CA SER A 141 28.68 21.78 30.10
C SER A 141 27.60 20.98 30.83
N GLY A 142 26.95 20.05 30.12
CA GLY A 142 26.15 19.00 30.74
C GLY A 142 24.72 18.95 30.21
N MET A 143 24.38 17.79 29.61
CA MET A 143 23.03 17.35 29.22
C MET A 143 22.41 17.97 27.95
N HIS A 144 22.85 17.54 26.76
CA HIS A 144 21.97 17.54 25.57
C HIS A 144 22.28 16.37 24.62
N GLY A 145 21.85 15.16 25.00
CA GLY A 145 21.55 14.11 24.02
C GLY A 145 20.21 14.41 23.33
N ALA A 146 20.12 14.11 22.03
CA ALA A 146 18.95 14.18 21.14
C ALA A 146 18.22 15.54 20.95
N GLN A 147 18.06 16.37 21.98
CA GLN A 147 17.35 17.66 21.90
C GLN A 147 18.17 18.77 21.23
N GLY A 148 19.50 18.80 21.43
CA GLY A 148 20.39 19.78 20.77
C GLY A 148 20.52 19.54 19.26
N ALA A 149 20.51 18.27 18.82
CA ALA A 149 20.45 17.92 17.41
C ALA A 149 19.13 18.40 16.78
N ARG A 150 17.98 18.12 17.41
CA ARG A 150 16.65 18.53 16.90
C ARG A 150 16.48 20.05 16.75
N LEU A 151 17.00 20.85 17.68
CA LEU A 151 17.00 22.31 17.56
C LEU A 151 17.89 22.77 16.40
N GLY A 152 19.04 22.12 16.17
CA GLY A 152 19.93 22.43 15.05
C GLY A 152 19.30 22.20 13.66
N TRP A 153 18.44 21.18 13.50
CA TRP A 153 17.77 20.88 12.23
C TRP A 153 16.65 21.88 11.90
N ILE A 154 15.85 22.26 12.90
CA ILE A 154 14.78 23.27 12.75
C ILE A 154 15.37 24.65 12.41
N TRP A 155 16.48 25.03 13.06
CA TRP A 155 17.22 26.25 12.74
C TRP A 155 17.84 26.20 11.33
N ARG A 156 18.36 25.04 10.89
CA ARG A 156 18.85 24.86 9.51
C ARG A 156 17.76 25.02 8.46
N GLY A 157 16.60 24.39 8.62
CA GLY A 157 15.50 24.47 7.66
C GLY A 157 14.96 25.89 7.49
N LYS A 158 14.76 26.61 8.61
CA LYS A 158 14.35 28.03 8.58
C LYS A 158 15.41 28.93 7.93
N TYR A 159 16.69 28.68 8.19
CA TYR A 159 17.78 29.43 7.56
C TYR A 159 17.88 29.17 6.05
N ARG A 160 17.75 27.91 5.60
CA ARG A 160 17.75 27.54 4.17
C ARG A 160 16.56 28.15 3.43
N ALA A 161 15.35 28.05 4.00
CA ALA A 161 14.16 28.68 3.43
C ALA A 161 14.29 30.22 3.36
N TRP A 162 14.86 30.84 4.40
CA TRP A 162 15.15 32.27 4.40
C TRP A 162 16.20 32.65 3.36
N ALA A 163 17.31 31.89 3.24
CA ALA A 163 18.37 32.14 2.27
C ALA A 163 17.83 32.06 0.82
N PHE A 164 17.06 31.03 0.51
CA PHE A 164 16.40 30.90 -0.79
C PHE A 164 15.39 32.03 -1.04
N SER A 165 14.56 32.37 -0.05
CA SER A 165 13.54 33.43 -0.18
C SER A 165 14.13 34.82 -0.44
N ASN A 166 15.40 35.04 -0.08
CA ASN A 166 16.10 36.30 -0.28
C ASN A 166 17.13 36.27 -1.43
N SER A 167 17.36 35.13 -2.09
CA SER A 167 18.24 35.04 -3.25
C SER A 167 17.42 35.03 -4.54
N VAL A 168 17.53 36.12 -5.30
CA VAL A 168 16.90 36.28 -6.61
C VAL A 168 17.55 35.34 -7.63
N GLU A 169 18.84 35.07 -7.47
CA GLU A 169 19.65 34.16 -8.27
C GLU A 169 19.15 32.72 -8.11
N ALA A 170 18.97 32.25 -6.87
CA ALA A 170 18.45 30.92 -6.62
C ALA A 170 17.00 30.77 -7.13
N GLN A 171 16.16 31.79 -6.97
CA GLN A 171 14.77 31.77 -7.46
C GLN A 171 14.71 31.75 -8.98
N SER A 172 15.54 32.55 -9.67
CA SER A 172 15.61 32.55 -11.13
C SER A 172 16.20 31.26 -11.68
N ALA A 173 17.21 30.67 -11.03
CA ALA A 173 17.76 29.36 -11.40
C ALA A 173 16.70 28.24 -11.33
N VAL A 174 15.82 28.24 -10.32
CA VAL A 174 14.68 27.30 -10.28
C VAL A 174 13.74 27.50 -11.46
N ILE A 175 13.40 28.75 -11.79
CA ILE A 175 12.47 29.06 -12.90
C ILE A 175 13.09 28.64 -14.24
N VAL A 176 14.37 28.94 -14.45
CA VAL A 176 15.11 28.51 -15.64
C VAL A 176 15.13 26.99 -15.74
N ALA A 177 15.42 26.27 -14.65
CA ALA A 177 15.40 24.82 -14.63
C ALA A 177 14.02 24.25 -15.02
N MET A 178 12.93 24.81 -14.49
CA MET A 178 11.57 24.38 -14.85
C MET A 178 11.24 24.70 -16.31
N LYS A 179 11.74 25.81 -16.84
CA LYS A 179 11.49 26.19 -18.22
C LYS A 179 12.29 25.35 -19.23
N ILE A 180 13.53 24.98 -18.89
CA ILE A 180 14.31 23.99 -19.65
C ILE A 180 13.51 22.70 -19.76
N VAL A 181 12.84 22.30 -18.69
CA VAL A 181 11.98 21.13 -18.71
C VAL A 181 10.79 21.31 -19.65
N ASP A 182 10.09 22.44 -19.62
CA ASP A 182 8.98 22.70 -20.54
C ASP A 182 9.41 22.71 -22.02
N ASP A 183 10.62 23.19 -22.33
CA ASP A 183 11.09 23.38 -23.70
C ASP A 183 11.81 22.14 -24.27
N ALA A 184 12.61 21.44 -23.46
CA ALA A 184 13.39 20.27 -23.87
C ALA A 184 12.69 18.93 -23.56
N TYR A 185 11.78 18.91 -22.57
CA TYR A 185 10.87 17.84 -22.13
C TYR A 185 11.32 16.37 -22.36
N GLY A 186 11.31 15.87 -23.60
CA GLY A 186 11.73 14.50 -23.95
C GLY A 186 13.25 14.29 -24.10
N ASP A 187 14.00 15.36 -24.38
CA ASP A 187 15.44 15.31 -24.64
C ASP A 187 16.29 15.36 -23.35
N ILE A 188 15.64 15.54 -22.20
CA ILE A 188 16.32 15.53 -20.90
C ILE A 188 16.64 14.08 -20.52
N ASP A 189 17.93 13.84 -20.29
CA ASP A 189 18.44 12.55 -19.86
C ASP A 189 18.08 12.24 -18.38
N LYS A 190 18.40 11.02 -17.95
CA LYS A 190 18.15 10.57 -16.57
C LYS A 190 18.78 11.53 -15.54
N GLU A 191 19.99 12.01 -15.77
CA GLU A 191 20.73 12.84 -14.80
C GLU A 191 20.12 14.24 -14.67
N GLY A 192 19.74 14.86 -15.79
CA GLY A 192 19.00 16.12 -15.82
C GLY A 192 17.68 16.01 -15.04
N TRP A 193 16.92 14.93 -15.26
CA TRP A 193 15.70 14.67 -14.49
C TRP A 193 15.96 14.49 -12.99
N MET A 194 17.08 13.87 -12.59
CA MET A 194 17.46 13.76 -11.18
C MET A 194 17.71 15.13 -10.55
N PHE A 195 18.34 16.07 -11.27
CA PHE A 195 18.53 17.44 -10.78
C PHE A 195 17.20 18.19 -10.62
N VAL A 196 16.31 18.09 -11.61
CA VAL A 196 14.96 18.68 -11.56
C VAL A 196 14.18 18.18 -10.35
N PHE A 197 14.11 16.86 -10.15
CA PHE A 197 13.39 16.29 -9.01
C PHE A 197 14.06 16.63 -7.67
N SER A 198 15.38 16.69 -7.61
CA SER A 198 16.10 17.13 -6.41
C SER A 198 15.74 18.55 -6.00
N ILE A 199 15.63 19.47 -6.96
CA ILE A 199 15.17 20.85 -6.73
C ILE A 199 13.72 20.83 -6.21
N ILE A 200 12.83 20.08 -6.86
CA ILE A 200 11.41 19.99 -6.47
C ILE A 200 11.25 19.45 -5.03
N PHE A 201 11.93 18.37 -4.70
CA PHE A 201 11.87 17.75 -3.39
C PHE A 201 12.47 18.63 -2.29
N GLU A 202 13.51 19.41 -2.60
CA GLU A 202 14.06 20.36 -1.64
C GLU A 202 13.12 21.56 -1.43
N LEU A 203 12.54 22.10 -2.51
CA LEU A 203 11.54 23.18 -2.40
C LEU A 203 10.29 22.72 -1.63
N ARG A 204 9.88 21.46 -1.77
CA ARG A 204 8.87 20.83 -0.91
C ARG A 204 9.25 20.88 0.55
N ASP A 205 10.43 20.37 0.89
CA ASP A 205 10.87 20.21 2.28
C ASP A 205 11.06 21.58 2.95
N LEU A 206 11.40 22.60 2.16
CA LEU A 206 11.40 24.00 2.55
C LEU A 206 10.01 24.66 2.50
N LYS A 207 8.93 23.92 2.25
CA LYS A 207 7.54 24.39 2.05
C LYS A 207 7.44 25.65 1.15
N MET A 208 8.22 25.65 0.07
CA MET A 208 8.21 26.65 -0.99
C MET A 208 7.29 26.24 -2.15
N LEU A 209 6.74 25.01 -2.10
CA LEU A 209 5.73 24.48 -3.01
C LEU A 209 4.42 24.22 -2.24
N GLY A 210 3.29 24.73 -2.76
CA GLY A 210 1.96 24.52 -2.19
C GLY A 210 1.47 25.59 -1.18
N GLY A 211 0.14 25.74 -1.08
CA GLY A 211 -0.56 26.71 -0.23
C GLY A 211 -1.04 27.95 -1.01
N GLY A 212 -2.19 27.86 -1.67
CA GLY A 212 -2.88 29.02 -2.24
C GLY A 212 -3.64 29.81 -1.17
N THR A 213 -3.70 31.14 -1.34
CA THR A 213 -4.40 32.10 -0.44
C THR A 213 -5.92 32.02 -0.53
N SER A 214 -6.49 31.40 -1.58
CA SER A 214 -7.93 31.25 -1.73
C SER A 214 -8.44 29.94 -1.14
N SER A 215 -9.56 29.98 -0.41
CA SER A 215 -10.19 28.85 0.32
C SER A 215 -10.52 27.58 -0.50
N ALA A 216 -10.32 27.59 -1.81
CA ALA A 216 -10.35 26.40 -2.66
C ALA A 216 -8.92 25.83 -2.84
N ARG A 217 -8.53 24.91 -1.95
CA ARG A 217 -7.28 24.13 -1.97
C ARG A 217 -6.88 23.69 -3.39
N LYS A 218 -5.89 24.33 -4.00
CA LYS A 218 -5.14 23.76 -5.13
C LYS A 218 -3.90 23.05 -4.56
N SER A 219 -4.03 21.75 -4.32
CA SER A 219 -2.87 20.90 -4.04
C SER A 219 -1.94 20.90 -5.26
N LEU A 220 -0.62 20.85 -5.03
CA LEU A 220 0.39 20.82 -6.10
C LEU A 220 0.18 19.64 -7.04
N LEU A 221 -0.35 18.52 -6.51
CA LEU A 221 -0.74 17.36 -7.29
C LEU A 221 -1.92 16.70 -6.59
N ARG A 222 -3.01 16.51 -7.31
CA ARG A 222 -4.15 15.72 -6.82
C ARG A 222 -4.00 14.30 -7.33
N GLU A 223 -3.87 13.33 -6.41
CA GLU A 223 -3.88 11.91 -6.77
C GLU A 223 -5.13 11.57 -7.60
N SER A 224 -4.97 10.73 -8.62
CA SER A 224 -6.07 10.39 -9.54
C SER A 224 -7.21 9.63 -8.86
N ASP A 225 -6.90 8.92 -7.76
CA ASP A 225 -7.84 8.16 -6.96
C ASP A 225 -7.96 8.75 -5.55
N PRO A 226 -9.14 8.64 -4.92
CA PRO A 226 -9.27 9.00 -3.51
C PRO A 226 -8.43 8.07 -2.64
N ASP A 227 -7.96 8.60 -1.51
CA ASP A 227 -7.21 7.85 -0.53
C ASP A 227 -7.89 6.50 -0.20
N ILE A 228 -7.07 5.46 -0.07
CA ILE A 228 -7.51 4.13 0.33
C ILE A 228 -8.03 4.17 1.78
N LEU A 229 -7.40 4.97 2.64
CA LEU A 229 -7.87 5.14 4.01
C LEU A 229 -8.95 6.23 4.11
N LYS A 230 -9.95 5.97 4.96
CA LYS A 230 -10.89 7.00 5.42
C LYS A 230 -10.17 8.03 6.28
N GLU A 231 -10.73 9.24 6.37
CA GLU A 231 -10.09 10.37 7.07
C GLU A 231 -9.70 10.04 8.53
N ASP A 232 -10.58 9.39 9.30
CA ASP A 232 -10.28 9.00 10.68
C ASP A 232 -9.21 7.90 10.78
N THR A 233 -9.25 6.94 9.85
CA THR A 233 -8.24 5.88 9.74
C THR A 233 -6.88 6.42 9.34
N ARG A 234 -6.85 7.39 8.41
CA ARG A 234 -5.67 8.15 8.01
C ARG A 234 -5.07 8.89 9.19
N ARG A 235 -5.90 9.59 9.98
CA ARG A 235 -5.46 10.27 11.21
C ARG A 235 -4.86 9.29 12.22
N ASP A 236 -5.51 8.16 12.47
CA ASP A 236 -4.99 7.12 13.39
C ASP A 236 -3.66 6.55 12.90
N TRP A 237 -3.55 6.25 11.60
CA TRP A 237 -2.32 5.78 10.98
C TRP A 237 -1.18 6.79 11.13
N THR A 238 -1.43 8.05 10.81
CA THR A 238 -0.45 9.14 10.97
C THR A 238 -0.03 9.29 12.44
N MET A 239 -0.99 9.21 13.36
CA MET A 239 -0.70 9.27 14.80
C MET A 239 0.12 8.07 15.29
N LYS A 240 -0.10 6.86 14.76
CA LYS A 240 0.72 5.68 15.05
C LYS A 240 2.15 5.86 14.53
N LEU A 241 2.30 6.36 13.31
CA LEU A 241 3.61 6.67 12.73
C LEU A 241 4.37 7.71 13.57
N MET A 242 3.68 8.73 14.10
CA MET A 242 4.29 9.75 14.96
C MET A 242 4.63 9.27 16.38
N LYS A 243 3.82 8.38 16.97
CA LYS A 243 4.04 7.84 18.33
C LYS A 243 5.22 6.86 18.40
N LYS A 244 5.59 6.29 17.26
CA LYS A 244 6.75 5.40 17.02
C LYS A 244 8.05 5.88 17.67
N GLY A 245 8.27 7.20 17.77
CA GLY A 245 9.49 7.78 18.38
C GLY A 245 9.59 7.78 19.91
N ARG A 246 8.67 7.13 20.65
CA ARG A 246 8.64 7.12 22.14
C ARG A 246 8.75 5.74 22.80
N ALA A 247 8.72 4.65 22.03
CA ALA A 247 8.67 3.30 22.59
C ALA A 247 10.02 2.79 23.15
N SER A 248 11.15 3.40 22.76
CA SER A 248 12.48 2.90 23.17
C SER A 248 12.92 3.28 24.58
N ASP A 249 12.14 4.07 25.35
CA ASP A 249 12.61 4.64 26.62
C ASP A 249 11.77 4.24 27.86
N GLN A 250 10.87 3.27 27.73
CA GLN A 250 10.12 2.73 28.89
C GLN A 250 10.62 1.37 29.33
N GLY A 251 11.92 1.31 29.60
CA GLY A 251 12.57 0.21 30.32
C GLY A 251 13.02 0.65 31.72
N LYS A 252 12.08 1.06 32.60
CA LYS A 252 12.19 0.98 34.07
C LYS A 252 10.94 1.58 34.73
N LYS A 253 10.17 0.73 35.41
CA LYS A 253 9.15 1.17 36.37
C LYS A 253 9.85 1.85 37.55
N SER A 254 9.57 3.12 37.78
CA SER A 254 9.57 3.71 39.13
C SER A 254 8.27 4.46 39.36
N SER A 255 7.61 4.11 40.45
CA SER A 255 6.37 4.65 40.97
C SER A 255 6.39 6.18 41.19
N GLY A 256 5.29 6.83 40.81
CA GLY A 256 4.73 8.00 41.51
C GLY A 256 5.33 9.38 41.19
N GLY A 257 4.45 10.33 40.88
CA GLY A 257 4.70 11.75 41.18
C GLY A 257 4.47 12.76 40.05
N PHE A 258 3.39 13.53 40.19
CA PHE A 258 3.30 14.96 39.89
C PHE A 258 3.17 15.49 38.44
N LEU A 259 3.37 14.71 37.37
CA LEU A 259 3.17 15.21 35.99
C LEU A 259 1.85 14.82 35.31
N SER A 260 1.05 13.92 35.89
CA SER A 260 -0.30 13.61 35.37
C SER A 260 -1.35 14.68 35.73
N SER A 261 -1.04 15.62 36.63
CA SER A 261 -1.95 16.67 37.06
C SER A 261 -1.87 17.95 36.21
N MET A 262 -0.79 18.19 35.46
CA MET A 262 -0.65 19.42 34.66
C MET A 262 -1.42 19.35 33.32
N GLY A 263 -1.67 18.14 32.81
CA GLY A 263 -2.50 17.92 31.62
C GLY A 263 -4.01 18.09 31.86
N ARG A 264 -4.47 17.95 33.12
CA ARG A 264 -5.89 18.12 33.50
C ARG A 264 -6.25 19.57 33.86
N ALA A 265 -5.28 20.44 34.09
CA ALA A 265 -5.50 21.85 34.41
C ALA A 265 -5.46 22.78 33.18
N LEU A 266 -4.90 22.32 32.05
CA LEU A 266 -4.84 23.06 30.78
C LEU A 266 -5.95 22.70 29.78
N PHE A 267 -6.64 21.58 29.99
CA PHE A 267 -7.81 21.16 29.21
C PHE A 267 -8.98 20.96 30.18
N GLY A 268 -9.79 22.00 30.32
CA GLY A 268 -10.95 22.03 31.21
C GLY A 268 -11.89 20.84 30.95
N SER A 269 -12.14 20.10 32.02
CA SER A 269 -13.28 19.18 32.13
C SER A 269 -14.52 20.00 32.49
N VAL A 270 -15.56 19.96 31.67
CA VAL A 270 -16.94 20.09 32.15
C VAL A 270 -17.74 18.95 31.55
N GLU A 271 -18.47 18.32 32.45
CA GLU A 271 -19.27 17.12 32.34
C GLU A 271 -20.38 17.22 31.30
N ASP A 272 -20.64 16.11 30.64
CA ASP A 272 -21.83 15.87 29.83
C ASP A 272 -23.05 15.69 30.75
N PRO A 273 -24.19 16.33 30.43
CA PRO A 273 -25.37 15.49 30.29
C PRO A 273 -26.32 15.92 29.17
N GLY A 274 -26.64 14.97 28.29
CA GLY A 274 -28.01 14.76 27.79
C GLY A 274 -28.33 15.28 26.39
N MET A 275 -28.44 14.32 25.46
CA MET A 275 -29.40 14.21 24.34
C MET A 275 -30.00 15.50 23.74
N GLU A 276 -29.71 15.77 22.45
CA GLU A 276 -30.74 15.91 21.40
C GLU A 276 -30.10 16.00 19.99
N LEU A 277 -30.75 15.31 19.03
CA LEU A 277 -30.47 15.37 17.60
C LEU A 277 -30.69 16.79 17.06
N LEU A 278 -29.68 17.40 16.44
CA LEU A 278 -29.87 18.34 15.33
C LEU A 278 -28.70 18.28 14.33
N THR A 279 -29.10 18.24 13.07
CA THR A 279 -28.33 18.36 11.83
C THR A 279 -27.51 19.65 11.79
N ASP A 280 -26.22 19.57 11.42
CA ASP A 280 -25.58 20.43 10.40
C ASP A 280 -24.09 20.10 10.20
N ALA A 281 -23.60 20.41 8.99
CA ALA A 281 -22.34 20.00 8.36
C ALA A 281 -21.05 20.17 9.20
N PRO A 282 -20.02 19.30 9.04
CA PRO A 282 -18.79 19.45 9.79
C PRO A 282 -17.91 20.54 9.16
N SER A 283 -17.90 21.71 9.80
CA SER A 283 -16.82 22.69 9.66
C SER A 283 -15.53 22.07 10.21
N SER A 284 -14.55 21.90 9.32
CA SER A 284 -13.20 21.44 9.64
C SER A 284 -12.51 22.45 10.57
N LYS A 285 -12.48 22.16 11.89
CA LYS A 285 -11.60 22.88 12.82
C LYS A 285 -10.15 22.47 12.54
N ARG A 286 -9.38 23.40 11.95
CA ARG A 286 -7.94 23.28 11.68
C ARG A 286 -7.18 23.05 13.00
N ILE A 287 -6.38 21.99 13.04
CA ILE A 287 -5.46 21.70 14.15
C ILE A 287 -4.15 22.43 13.85
N SER A 288 -3.76 23.39 14.70
CA SER A 288 -2.38 23.88 14.71
C SER A 288 -1.50 22.85 15.41
N THR A 289 -0.40 22.43 14.76
CA THR A 289 0.65 21.69 15.45
C THR A 289 1.96 22.43 15.33
N VAL A 290 2.40 23.00 16.46
CA VAL A 290 3.79 23.38 16.67
C VAL A 290 4.55 22.08 16.99
N HIS A 291 5.77 21.92 16.46
CA HIS A 291 6.74 20.81 16.58
C HIS A 291 6.82 19.93 15.33
N GLY A 292 8.05 19.64 14.88
CA GLY A 292 8.46 18.88 13.67
C GLY A 292 7.85 17.48 13.51
N LYS A 293 6.53 17.45 13.37
CA LYS A 293 5.66 16.32 13.04
C LYS A 293 5.28 16.36 11.55
N GLU A 294 5.74 17.37 10.83
CA GLU A 294 5.35 17.69 9.46
C GLU A 294 6.11 16.84 8.41
N ASP A 295 7.25 16.25 8.79
CA ASP A 295 8.11 15.44 7.90
C ASP A 295 7.42 14.16 7.38
N HIS A 296 6.30 13.77 7.99
CA HIS A 296 5.49 12.59 7.63
C HIS A 296 4.22 12.93 6.85
N LEU A 297 3.94 14.21 6.61
CA LEU A 297 2.69 14.65 6.01
C LEU A 297 2.83 14.75 4.49
N LEU A 298 1.84 14.20 3.78
CA LEU A 298 1.73 14.28 2.34
C LEU A 298 1.06 15.60 1.96
N TRP A 299 1.86 16.68 1.92
CA TRP A 299 1.57 17.96 1.23
C TRP A 299 0.40 18.81 1.75
N ASP A 300 -0.80 18.24 1.87
CA ASP A 300 -2.04 18.95 2.19
C ASP A 300 -2.14 19.40 3.66
N GLU A 301 -1.26 18.89 4.53
CA GLU A 301 -1.25 19.20 5.97
C GLU A 301 -0.10 20.13 6.42
N ILE A 302 0.77 20.56 5.48
CA ILE A 302 2.03 21.27 5.79
C ILE A 302 1.88 22.81 5.82
N ALA A 303 0.74 23.36 5.39
CA ALA A 303 0.60 24.78 5.10
C ALA A 303 -0.23 25.59 6.13
N SER A 304 0.09 25.55 7.43
CA SER A 304 -0.42 26.57 8.37
C SER A 304 0.55 26.94 9.51
N SER A 305 1.85 27.03 9.24
CA SER A 305 2.83 27.33 10.31
C SER A 305 3.15 28.81 10.51
N ASP A 306 2.61 29.72 9.70
CA ASP A 306 2.76 31.17 9.94
C ASP A 306 1.36 31.74 10.21
N ASP A 307 1.25 32.66 11.18
CA ASP A 307 0.04 33.44 11.53
C ASP A 307 -0.42 34.33 10.34
N GLU A 308 -0.70 33.73 9.18
CA GLU A 308 -1.35 34.41 8.07
C GLU A 308 -2.85 34.32 8.34
N GLY A 309 -3.36 35.32 9.07
CA GLY A 309 -4.79 35.48 9.30
C GLY A 309 -5.54 35.56 7.98
N ASP A 310 -6.66 34.83 7.88
CA ASP A 310 -7.59 34.92 6.76
C ASP A 310 -8.08 36.38 6.65
N TYR A 311 -7.48 37.16 5.77
CA TYR A 311 -8.09 38.41 5.31
C TYR A 311 -8.96 38.06 4.11
N ASP A 312 -10.25 38.34 4.25
CA ASP A 312 -11.24 38.29 3.19
C ASP A 312 -10.80 39.31 2.12
N GLU A 313 -10.05 38.86 1.12
CA GLU A 313 -9.88 39.61 -0.12
C GLU A 313 -11.29 39.83 -0.68
N SER A 314 -11.78 41.05 -0.53
CA SER A 314 -13.02 41.50 -1.14
C SER A 314 -13.00 41.06 -2.61
N LYS A 315 -14.06 40.35 -3.01
CA LYS A 315 -14.33 39.80 -4.35
C LYS A 315 -14.40 40.88 -5.46
N ASP A 316 -13.34 41.66 -5.64
CA ASP A 316 -13.25 42.69 -6.66
C ASP A 316 -11.87 42.73 -7.34
N ASP A 317 -11.19 41.58 -7.40
CA ASP A 317 -10.18 41.36 -8.44
C ASP A 317 -10.91 41.00 -9.72
N GLY A 318 -11.28 42.06 -10.45
CA GLY A 318 -11.55 41.98 -11.86
C GLY A 318 -10.39 41.24 -12.55
N ASP A 319 -10.79 40.27 -13.36
CA ASP A 319 -10.02 39.47 -14.31
C ASP A 319 -8.87 40.24 -15.01
N LEU A 320 -7.76 40.43 -14.29
CA LEU A 320 -6.44 40.83 -14.82
C LEU A 320 -5.48 39.64 -14.70
N GLY A 321 -6.01 38.43 -14.89
CA GLY A 321 -5.21 37.26 -15.24
C GLY A 321 -4.66 37.43 -16.65
N PHE A 322 -3.59 38.21 -16.80
CA PHE A 322 -2.82 38.27 -18.04
C PHE A 322 -2.01 36.98 -18.18
N SER A 323 -2.69 35.85 -18.37
CA SER A 323 -2.08 34.67 -18.95
C SER A 323 -1.89 35.00 -20.43
N LEU A 324 -0.70 35.49 -20.78
CA LEU A 324 -0.25 35.62 -22.17
C LEU A 324 -0.18 34.24 -22.81
N ARG A 325 -1.33 33.72 -23.20
CA ARG A 325 -1.44 32.78 -24.31
C ARG A 325 -1.69 33.58 -25.58
N SER A 326 -0.73 34.39 -26.02
CA SER A 326 -0.65 34.86 -27.41
C SER A 326 0.62 35.66 -27.70
N GLY A 327 1.41 35.21 -28.67
CA GLY A 327 2.02 36.08 -29.69
C GLY A 327 3.38 36.72 -29.42
N ASP A 328 3.64 37.33 -28.27
CA ASP A 328 4.89 38.10 -28.06
C ASP A 328 5.84 37.39 -27.08
N ARG A 329 6.95 36.85 -27.62
CA ARG A 329 8.02 36.20 -26.86
C ARG A 329 8.83 37.22 -26.05
N ILE A 330 8.31 37.63 -24.91
CA ILE A 330 9.08 38.33 -23.88
C ILE A 330 10.05 37.31 -23.24
N SER A 331 11.35 37.65 -23.15
CA SER A 331 12.37 36.76 -22.57
C SER A 331 12.04 36.38 -21.11
N LEU A 332 12.46 35.20 -20.66
CA LEU A 332 12.24 34.73 -19.28
C LEU A 332 12.80 35.68 -18.24
N GLY A 333 13.98 36.25 -18.52
CA GLY A 333 14.59 37.27 -17.67
C GLY A 333 13.68 38.49 -17.53
N THR A 334 13.09 38.95 -18.63
CA THR A 334 12.16 40.09 -18.65
C THR A 334 10.82 39.78 -17.94
N GLN A 335 10.30 38.56 -18.07
CA GLN A 335 9.07 38.15 -17.35
C GLN A 335 9.32 38.09 -15.83
N PHE A 336 10.43 37.51 -15.42
CA PHE A 336 10.82 37.43 -14.00
C PHE A 336 11.14 38.80 -13.41
N GLU A 337 11.84 39.66 -14.16
CA GLU A 337 12.08 41.06 -13.79
C GLU A 337 10.75 41.82 -13.63
N HIS A 338 9.79 41.63 -14.55
CA HIS A 338 8.48 42.25 -14.44
C HIS A 338 7.72 41.80 -13.18
N HIS A 339 7.79 40.51 -12.81
CA HIS A 339 7.23 40.02 -11.55
C HIS A 339 7.90 40.66 -10.31
N LEU A 340 9.24 40.80 -10.32
CA LEU A 340 9.98 41.47 -9.24
C LEU A 340 9.60 42.95 -9.11
N VAL A 341 9.48 43.65 -10.25
CA VAL A 341 9.09 45.06 -10.31
C VAL A 341 7.66 45.26 -9.81
N GLN A 342 6.72 44.40 -10.23
CA GLN A 342 5.33 44.43 -9.76
C GLN A 342 5.24 44.18 -8.25
N GLU A 343 5.97 43.19 -7.72
CA GLU A 343 6.02 42.94 -6.27
C GLU A 343 6.59 44.16 -5.51
N HIS A 344 7.66 44.77 -6.01
CA HIS A 344 8.24 45.98 -5.42
C HIS A 344 7.25 47.15 -5.44
N MET A 345 6.51 47.34 -6.54
CA MET A 345 5.46 48.35 -6.66
C MET A 345 4.34 48.12 -5.63
N LEU A 346 3.84 46.89 -5.49
CA LEU A 346 2.81 46.55 -4.49
C LEU A 346 3.30 46.80 -3.06
N ILE A 347 4.53 46.41 -2.72
CA ILE A 347 5.14 46.68 -1.41
C ILE A 347 5.28 48.18 -1.15
N SER A 348 5.64 48.96 -2.18
CA SER A 348 5.73 50.42 -2.06
C SER A 348 4.36 51.08 -1.92
N GLN A 349 3.34 50.58 -2.62
CA GLN A 349 1.98 51.09 -2.58
C GLN A 349 1.28 50.77 -1.25
N GLU A 350 1.53 49.59 -0.66
CA GLU A 350 1.09 49.23 0.69
C GLU A 350 1.75 50.11 1.77
N ARG A 351 3.01 50.52 1.56
CA ARG A 351 3.70 51.48 2.44
C ARG A 351 3.15 52.91 2.30
N GLU A 352 2.70 53.30 1.12
CA GLU A 352 2.17 54.64 0.84
C GLU A 352 0.68 54.81 1.16
N MET A 353 -0.13 53.75 1.10
CA MET A 353 -1.56 53.78 1.48
C MET A 353 -1.81 53.50 2.97
N GLY A 354 -0.76 53.31 3.77
CA GLY A 354 -0.84 53.27 5.23
C GLY A 354 -1.33 54.62 5.79
N ILE A 355 -2.47 54.58 6.47
CA ILE A 355 -3.10 55.65 7.27
C ILE A 355 -2.02 56.50 7.99
N PRO A 356 -2.13 57.84 8.04
CA PRO A 356 -1.12 58.69 8.67
C PRO A 356 -0.89 58.24 10.11
N VAL A 357 0.33 57.77 10.36
CA VAL A 357 0.79 57.24 11.64
C VAL A 357 0.65 58.33 12.70
N THR A 358 -0.45 58.30 13.45
CA THR A 358 -0.50 58.98 14.74
C THR A 358 0.41 58.17 15.66
N GLY A 359 1.40 58.82 16.29
CA GLY A 359 2.56 58.20 16.94
C GLY A 359 2.27 57.37 18.21
N LEU A 360 1.25 56.50 18.19
CA LEU A 360 0.89 55.58 19.25
C LEU A 360 0.63 54.14 18.78
N GLU A 361 0.76 53.82 17.49
CA GLU A 361 0.70 52.44 17.01
C GLU A 361 2.05 51.75 17.20
N ARG A 362 2.04 50.57 17.84
CA ARG A 362 3.25 49.78 18.03
C ARG A 362 3.69 49.22 16.67
N VAL A 363 5.00 49.26 16.41
CA VAL A 363 5.71 48.71 15.23
C VAL A 363 5.32 47.26 14.88
N GLU A 364 4.66 46.55 15.78
CA GLU A 364 4.19 45.18 15.59
C GLU A 364 2.98 45.07 14.63
N ASP A 365 2.09 46.06 14.57
CA ASP A 365 0.85 45.98 13.78
C ASP A 365 1.06 46.26 12.27
N THR A 366 2.10 47.02 11.90
CA THR A 366 2.50 47.22 10.49
C THR A 366 3.20 45.99 9.89
N SER A 367 3.75 45.09 10.72
CA SER A 367 4.36 43.83 10.22
C SER A 367 3.33 42.76 9.85
N ARG A 368 2.09 42.87 10.35
CA ARG A 368 1.00 41.92 10.08
C ARG A 368 0.35 42.07 8.71
N ALA A 369 0.55 43.19 8.03
CA ALA A 369 -0.07 43.48 6.74
C ALA A 369 0.76 43.04 5.51
N GLN A 370 2.04 42.68 5.69
CA GLN A 370 2.92 42.32 4.56
C GLN A 370 3.02 40.81 4.41
N ALA A 371 2.75 40.30 3.20
CA ALA A 371 2.95 38.90 2.86
C ALA A 371 4.40 38.48 3.19
N SER A 372 4.58 37.36 3.88
CA SER A 372 5.90 36.86 4.26
C SER A 372 6.79 36.67 3.01
N PRO A 373 8.13 36.85 3.10
CA PRO A 373 9.03 36.59 1.98
C PRO A 373 8.81 35.20 1.35
N ARG A 374 8.48 34.22 2.19
CA ARG A 374 8.10 32.87 1.80
C ARG A 374 6.80 32.82 0.99
N ALA A 375 5.75 33.51 1.43
CA ALA A 375 4.49 33.59 0.70
C ALA A 375 4.63 34.24 -0.67
N ARG A 376 5.44 35.31 -0.79
CA ARG A 376 5.73 35.95 -2.10
C ARG A 376 6.41 34.99 -3.05
N VAL A 377 7.47 34.30 -2.61
CA VAL A 377 8.18 33.34 -3.45
C VAL A 377 7.31 32.16 -3.83
N ARG A 378 6.45 31.65 -2.93
CA ARG A 378 5.43 30.63 -3.27
C ARG A 378 4.50 31.10 -4.38
N LYS A 379 3.94 32.30 -4.27
CA LYS A 379 3.07 32.90 -5.30
C LYS A 379 3.79 33.01 -6.63
N ARG A 380 5.06 33.46 -6.62
CA ARG A 380 5.86 33.59 -7.83
C ARG A 380 6.18 32.25 -8.49
N LEU A 381 6.61 31.26 -7.72
CA LEU A 381 6.88 29.90 -8.22
C LEU A 381 5.59 29.26 -8.76
N ALA A 382 4.46 29.42 -8.09
CA ALA A 382 3.17 28.91 -8.56
C ALA A 382 2.71 29.55 -9.88
N ASN A 383 3.10 30.81 -10.13
CA ASN A 383 2.79 31.51 -11.38
C ASN A 383 3.77 31.19 -12.52
N SER A 384 5.01 30.79 -12.18
CA SER A 384 6.11 30.66 -13.15
C SER A 384 6.46 29.21 -13.49
N CYS A 385 6.06 28.24 -12.66
CA CYS A 385 6.41 26.83 -12.82
C CYS A 385 5.14 25.96 -12.82
N ASP A 386 4.86 25.24 -13.92
CA ASP A 386 3.74 24.31 -14.00
C ASP A 386 4.13 22.88 -13.56
N PHE A 387 4.24 22.69 -12.24
CA PHE A 387 4.54 21.39 -11.66
C PHE A 387 3.47 20.32 -11.96
N VAL A 388 2.23 20.70 -12.26
CA VAL A 388 1.16 19.76 -12.63
C VAL A 388 1.29 19.36 -14.09
N GLY A 389 1.61 20.34 -14.95
CA GLY A 389 1.97 20.18 -16.36
C GLY A 389 3.09 19.16 -16.50
N LEU A 390 4.15 19.29 -15.68
CA LEU A 390 5.29 18.37 -15.66
C LEU A 390 4.92 16.88 -15.68
N ILE A 391 3.93 16.48 -14.87
CA ILE A 391 3.46 15.09 -14.78
C ILE A 391 2.37 14.81 -15.81
N SER A 392 1.52 15.79 -16.10
CA SER A 392 0.43 15.66 -17.07
C SER A 392 0.92 15.51 -18.50
N ASP A 393 2.04 16.14 -18.81
CA ASP A 393 2.63 16.17 -20.13
C ASP A 393 3.42 14.90 -20.42
N SER A 394 3.63 14.01 -19.44
CA SER A 394 4.37 12.75 -19.62
C SER A 394 3.75 11.87 -20.71
N ARG A 395 2.44 12.05 -20.93
CA ARG A 395 1.68 11.46 -22.05
C ARG A 395 2.17 11.84 -23.44
N TYR A 396 2.89 12.96 -23.57
CA TYR A 396 3.43 13.48 -24.83
C TYR A 396 4.93 13.23 -24.98
N MET A 397 5.61 12.70 -23.94
CA MET A 397 6.99 12.22 -24.07
C MET A 397 7.05 11.04 -25.03
N ASP A 398 8.20 10.89 -25.69
CA ASP A 398 8.57 9.64 -26.33
C ASP A 398 8.93 8.56 -25.28
N ASP A 399 9.18 7.35 -25.73
CA ASP A 399 9.45 6.21 -24.83
C ASP A 399 10.75 6.40 -24.04
N ILE A 400 11.75 7.08 -24.62
CA ILE A 400 13.05 7.34 -24.00
C ILE A 400 12.91 8.40 -22.90
N GLY A 401 12.30 9.55 -23.18
CA GLY A 401 12.05 10.60 -22.20
C GLY A 401 11.19 10.10 -21.04
N LEU A 402 10.16 9.30 -21.34
CA LEU A 402 9.30 8.68 -20.33
C LEU A 402 10.05 7.66 -19.46
N ALA A 403 10.98 6.88 -20.03
CA ALA A 403 11.84 6.00 -19.27
C ALA A 403 12.80 6.79 -18.37
N ASN A 404 13.39 7.88 -18.88
CA ASN A 404 14.34 8.72 -18.15
C ASN A 404 13.70 9.37 -16.91
N ILE A 405 12.51 9.95 -17.05
CA ILE A 405 11.80 10.59 -15.91
C ILE A 405 11.45 9.57 -14.81
N VAL A 406 11.01 8.36 -15.18
CA VAL A 406 10.71 7.29 -14.21
C VAL A 406 12.00 6.77 -13.56
N MET A 407 13.04 6.50 -14.36
CA MET A 407 14.34 6.03 -13.85
C MET A 407 14.99 7.02 -12.90
N ALA A 408 14.88 8.33 -13.17
CA ALA A 408 15.38 9.37 -12.28
C ALA A 408 14.69 9.32 -10.90
N LEU A 409 13.37 9.20 -10.86
CA LEU A 409 12.61 9.07 -9.61
C LEU A 409 13.00 7.80 -8.85
N LEU A 410 13.08 6.65 -9.53
CA LEU A 410 13.43 5.38 -8.92
C LEU A 410 14.87 5.37 -8.37
N GLU A 411 15.82 6.01 -9.07
CA GLU A 411 17.19 6.14 -8.61
C GLU A 411 17.29 7.00 -7.34
N LEU A 412 16.59 8.15 -7.31
CA LEU A 412 16.54 9.02 -6.12
C LEU A 412 15.94 8.27 -4.91
N ILE A 413 14.91 7.47 -5.14
CA ILE A 413 14.32 6.61 -4.11
C ILE A 413 15.33 5.54 -3.63
N LYS A 414 16.05 4.90 -4.54
CA LYS A 414 17.00 3.83 -4.23
C LYS A 414 18.23 4.33 -3.45
N GLN A 415 18.80 5.47 -3.86
CA GLN A 415 19.97 6.06 -3.18
C GLN A 415 19.72 6.33 -1.69
N GLN A 416 18.47 6.61 -1.32
CA GLN A 416 18.06 6.77 0.06
C GLN A 416 18.11 5.45 0.85
N GLN A 417 17.77 4.32 0.24
CA GLN A 417 17.81 3.01 0.87
C GLN A 417 19.25 2.59 1.19
N ASP A 418 20.16 2.77 0.24
CA ASP A 418 21.58 2.43 0.41
C ASP A 418 22.23 3.30 1.49
N ASN A 419 21.89 4.59 1.55
CA ASN A 419 22.36 5.49 2.60
C ASN A 419 21.95 5.03 4.01
N ASN A 420 20.69 4.62 4.20
CA ASN A 420 20.22 4.14 5.51
C ASN A 420 20.90 2.85 5.97
N SER A 421 21.29 1.97 5.04
CA SER A 421 22.05 0.75 5.36
C SER A 421 23.51 1.01 5.74
N SER A 422 24.16 1.98 5.10
CA SER A 422 25.60 2.28 5.33
C SER A 422 25.89 3.08 6.61
N VAL A 423 24.91 3.79 7.16
CA VAL A 423 25.06 4.57 8.41
C VAL A 423 25.23 3.67 9.64
N ILE A 424 24.85 2.39 9.55
CA ILE A 424 25.00 1.42 10.64
C ILE A 424 26.42 0.82 10.68
N ASP A 425 27.12 0.71 9.54
CA ASP A 425 28.48 0.14 9.47
C ASP A 425 29.61 1.18 9.54
N ALA A 426 29.33 2.44 9.20
CA ALA A 426 30.35 3.51 9.15
C ALA A 426 30.83 3.99 10.53
N ALA A 427 30.23 3.53 11.63
CA ALA A 427 30.62 3.94 12.99
C ALA A 427 31.93 3.29 13.48
N GLU A 428 32.47 2.26 12.82
CA GLU A 428 33.60 1.49 13.35
C GLU A 428 34.92 1.56 12.56
N ARG A 429 34.98 2.19 11.37
CA ARG A 429 36.23 2.22 10.61
C ARG A 429 36.42 3.53 9.86
N THR A 430 37.18 4.45 10.45
CA THR A 430 37.82 5.52 9.68
C THR A 430 39.29 5.62 10.04
N GLY A 431 40.11 5.09 9.14
CA GLY A 431 41.55 5.18 9.14
C GLY A 431 42.10 4.95 7.75
N GLU A 432 41.41 5.38 6.69
CA GLU A 432 41.93 5.31 5.32
C GLU A 432 41.57 6.57 4.52
N SER A 433 42.52 6.96 3.69
CA SER A 433 42.65 8.21 2.93
C SER A 433 41.84 8.14 1.63
N TRP A 434 41.00 9.15 1.38
CA TRP A 434 40.12 9.24 0.21
C TRP A 434 40.66 10.25 -0.81
N SER A 435 40.62 9.89 -2.10
CA SER A 435 40.97 10.73 -3.25
C SER A 435 39.78 11.58 -3.74
N PRO A 436 39.93 12.85 -4.18
CA PRO A 436 38.85 13.83 -4.13
C PRO A 436 37.98 14.07 -5.38
N LEU A 437 38.21 13.42 -6.53
CA LEU A 437 37.66 13.98 -7.79
C LEU A 437 36.35 13.36 -8.35
N ASN A 438 35.96 12.12 -8.01
CA ASN A 438 34.84 11.46 -8.72
C ASN A 438 33.63 11.06 -7.86
N GLN A 439 33.48 11.60 -6.64
CA GLN A 439 32.47 11.09 -5.70
C GLN A 439 31.66 12.16 -4.96
N HIS A 440 31.60 13.39 -5.48
CA HIS A 440 30.87 14.51 -4.86
C HIS A 440 29.75 15.09 -5.72
N VAL A 441 29.33 14.41 -6.81
CA VAL A 441 28.08 14.78 -7.49
C VAL A 441 26.93 14.51 -6.51
N TYR A 442 26.37 15.61 -6.00
CA TYR A 442 25.43 15.78 -4.90
C TYR A 442 24.53 14.56 -4.60
N LYS A 443 24.91 13.74 -3.62
CA LYS A 443 24.04 12.69 -3.08
C LYS A 443 22.91 13.34 -2.28
N VAL A 444 21.79 13.63 -2.94
CA VAL A 444 20.62 14.25 -2.32
C VAL A 444 19.86 13.19 -1.51
N THR A 445 19.96 13.29 -0.18
CA THR A 445 19.19 12.44 0.75
C THR A 445 17.74 12.94 0.80
N LEU A 446 16.79 12.17 0.27
CA LEU A 446 15.36 12.53 0.32
C LEU A 446 14.85 12.58 1.77
N SER A 447 14.00 13.55 2.10
CA SER A 447 13.20 13.45 3.33
C SER A 447 12.19 12.30 3.22
N PRO A 448 11.70 11.73 4.34
CA PRO A 448 10.65 10.70 4.31
C PRO A 448 9.37 11.13 3.56
N GLY A 449 9.04 12.42 3.62
CA GLY A 449 7.90 12.94 2.88
C GLY A 449 8.20 13.14 1.38
N SER A 450 9.43 13.50 1.01
CA SER A 450 9.88 13.60 -0.38
C SER A 450 9.94 12.22 -1.04
N GLU A 451 10.38 11.19 -0.30
CA GLU A 451 10.30 9.79 -0.74
C GLU A 451 8.83 9.37 -0.96
N ALA A 452 7.93 9.70 -0.03
CA ALA A 452 6.51 9.42 -0.19
C ALA A 452 5.90 10.12 -1.41
N PHE A 453 6.34 11.34 -1.70
CA PHE A 453 5.90 12.05 -2.90
C PHE A 453 6.45 11.43 -4.18
N ALA A 454 7.72 11.06 -4.21
CA ALA A 454 8.32 10.41 -5.36
C ALA A 454 7.57 9.13 -5.74
N GLU A 455 7.16 8.33 -4.74
CA GLU A 455 6.30 7.14 -4.96
C GLU A 455 4.92 7.49 -5.54
N VAL A 456 4.31 8.60 -5.10
CA VAL A 456 3.06 9.10 -5.70
C VAL A 456 3.30 9.53 -7.15
N LEU A 457 4.39 10.24 -7.46
CA LEU A 457 4.72 10.66 -8.82
C LEU A 457 4.92 9.47 -9.75
N VAL A 458 5.68 8.46 -9.32
CA VAL A 458 5.90 7.22 -10.07
C VAL A 458 4.56 6.57 -10.42
N CYS A 459 3.65 6.45 -9.44
CA CYS A 459 2.32 5.89 -9.65
C CYS A 459 1.47 6.74 -10.61
N GLU A 460 1.44 8.07 -10.45
CA GLU A 460 0.65 8.96 -11.32
C GLU A 460 1.15 8.96 -12.77
N ILE A 461 2.47 8.99 -12.99
CA ILE A 461 3.07 8.89 -14.32
C ILE A 461 2.66 7.57 -14.98
N ALA A 462 2.76 6.45 -14.25
CA ALA A 462 2.33 5.15 -14.76
C ALA A 462 0.85 5.11 -15.15
N LEU A 463 -0.04 5.67 -14.33
CA LEU A 463 -1.50 5.67 -14.56
C LEU A 463 -1.95 6.63 -15.68
N LYS A 464 -1.16 7.68 -15.96
CA LYS A 464 -1.41 8.61 -17.08
C LYS A 464 -0.98 8.03 -18.43
N ASN A 465 0.07 7.21 -18.46
CA ASN A 465 0.64 6.60 -19.67
C ASN A 465 0.07 5.21 -19.95
N ARG A 466 -1.26 5.14 -20.11
CA ARG A 466 -2.04 3.87 -20.18
C ARG A 466 -1.69 2.97 -21.36
N ASP A 467 -1.36 3.59 -22.48
CA ASP A 467 -0.97 2.97 -23.74
C ASP A 467 0.40 2.28 -23.62
N ARG A 468 1.33 2.90 -22.90
CA ARG A 468 2.72 2.43 -22.69
C ARG A 468 2.93 1.73 -21.34
N PHE A 469 1.86 1.47 -20.58
CA PHE A 469 1.95 0.89 -19.25
C PHE A 469 2.66 -0.49 -19.23
N HIS A 470 2.51 -1.30 -20.28
CA HIS A 470 3.24 -2.57 -20.43
C HIS A 470 4.76 -2.36 -20.42
N MET A 471 5.28 -1.44 -21.23
CA MET A 471 6.70 -1.09 -21.28
C MET A 471 7.18 -0.61 -19.90
N LEU A 472 6.46 0.35 -19.30
CA LEU A 472 6.81 0.88 -17.98
C LEU A 472 6.87 -0.19 -16.89
N TRP A 473 5.92 -1.13 -16.94
CA TRP A 473 5.87 -2.22 -15.97
C TRP A 473 7.10 -3.11 -16.08
N HIS A 474 7.41 -3.63 -17.26
CA HIS A 474 8.50 -4.60 -17.43
C HIS A 474 9.89 -4.00 -17.27
N ASP A 475 10.09 -2.77 -17.76
CA ASP A 475 11.42 -2.19 -17.81
C ASP A 475 11.83 -1.54 -16.48
N GLN A 476 10.90 -0.87 -15.77
CA GLN A 476 11.22 -0.10 -14.57
C GLN A 476 10.41 -0.52 -13.33
N LEU A 477 9.08 -0.54 -13.41
CA LEU A 477 8.21 -0.59 -12.22
C LEU A 477 8.21 -1.96 -11.54
N ALA A 478 8.22 -3.06 -12.28
CA ALA A 478 8.16 -4.41 -11.72
C ALA A 478 9.34 -4.66 -10.78
N THR A 479 10.56 -4.33 -11.22
CA THR A 479 11.78 -4.47 -10.40
C THR A 479 11.71 -3.63 -9.12
N HIS A 480 11.22 -2.39 -9.22
CA HIS A 480 11.06 -1.49 -8.07
C HIS A 480 10.06 -2.04 -7.05
N TYR A 481 8.81 -2.27 -7.46
CA TYR A 481 7.76 -2.72 -6.54
C TYR A 481 8.04 -4.11 -5.98
N PHE A 482 8.59 -5.02 -6.78
CA PHE A 482 9.03 -6.32 -6.31
C PHE A 482 10.14 -6.20 -5.26
N SER A 483 11.17 -5.38 -5.51
CA SER A 483 12.26 -5.15 -4.56
C SER A 483 11.75 -4.52 -3.24
N ARG A 484 10.89 -3.50 -3.33
CA ARG A 484 10.28 -2.84 -2.17
C ARG A 484 9.48 -3.83 -1.32
N LEU A 485 8.58 -4.60 -1.94
CA LEU A 485 7.77 -5.57 -1.22
C LEU A 485 8.63 -6.72 -0.68
N LYS A 486 9.58 -7.24 -1.46
CA LYS A 486 10.51 -8.28 -1.02
C LYS A 486 11.30 -7.83 0.21
N ASN A 487 11.90 -6.64 0.17
CA ASN A 487 12.65 -6.10 1.31
C ASN A 487 11.75 -5.95 2.54
N LEU A 488 10.52 -5.47 2.37
CA LEU A 488 9.54 -5.39 3.46
C LEU A 488 9.27 -6.77 4.08
N THR A 489 9.02 -7.78 3.25
CA THR A 489 8.77 -9.15 3.71
C THR A 489 10.00 -9.80 4.35
N GLU A 490 11.21 -9.55 3.84
CA GLU A 490 12.44 -10.10 4.42
C GLU A 490 12.80 -9.45 5.76
N THR A 491 12.66 -8.12 5.88
CA THR A 491 12.91 -7.41 7.13
C THR A 491 11.91 -7.83 8.20
N TYR A 492 10.64 -8.08 7.83
CA TYR A 492 9.64 -8.65 8.73
C TYR A 492 10.12 -9.95 9.39
N PHE A 493 10.79 -10.84 8.64
CA PHE A 493 11.31 -12.10 9.17
C PHE A 493 12.61 -11.99 9.95
N LYS A 494 13.51 -11.10 9.53
CA LYS A 494 14.84 -10.98 10.14
C LYS A 494 14.79 -10.23 11.47
N SER A 495 14.00 -9.15 11.56
CA SER A 495 13.93 -8.30 12.74
C SER A 495 12.65 -7.44 12.74
N PRO A 496 11.60 -7.84 13.49
CA PRO A 496 10.38 -7.04 13.62
C PRO A 496 10.65 -5.61 14.12
N ASP A 497 11.55 -5.43 15.09
CA ASP A 497 11.88 -4.10 15.62
C ASP A 497 12.53 -3.18 14.57
N GLU A 498 13.34 -3.74 13.66
CA GLU A 498 13.96 -3.00 12.54
C GLU A 498 12.93 -2.66 11.45
N LEU A 499 11.97 -3.55 11.19
CA LEU A 499 10.81 -3.24 10.34
C LEU A 499 10.03 -2.06 10.94
N LEU A 500 9.82 -2.05 12.25
CA LEU A 500 9.23 -0.91 12.94
C LEU A 500 10.16 0.27 12.97
N MET A 501 11.37 0.30 12.45
CA MET A 501 12.09 1.56 12.27
C MET A 501 12.03 2.01 10.81
N SER A 502 12.03 1.07 9.87
CA SER A 502 12.01 1.31 8.43
C SER A 502 10.67 1.75 7.82
N VAL A 503 9.51 1.37 8.39
CA VAL A 503 8.20 1.77 7.84
C VAL A 503 8.01 3.29 7.89
N ASN A 504 7.88 3.93 6.73
CA ASN A 504 7.68 5.37 6.57
C ASN A 504 6.58 5.66 5.52
N GLY A 505 6.31 6.94 5.24
CA GLY A 505 5.35 7.34 4.21
C GLY A 505 5.72 6.88 2.79
N GLY A 506 7.02 6.74 2.49
CA GLY A 506 7.52 6.16 1.24
C GLY A 506 7.04 4.72 1.03
N ILE A 507 7.26 3.86 2.03
CA ILE A 507 6.80 2.46 1.98
C ILE A 507 5.27 2.37 1.88
N GLU A 508 4.54 3.22 2.60
CA GLU A 508 3.08 3.29 2.49
C GLU A 508 2.62 3.69 1.09
N LYS A 509 3.22 4.72 0.50
CA LYS A 509 2.90 5.17 -0.86
C LYS A 509 3.33 4.20 -1.94
N SER A 510 4.42 3.48 -1.75
CA SER A 510 4.78 2.36 -2.64
C SER A 510 3.73 1.25 -2.61
N THR A 511 3.23 0.88 -1.42
CA THR A 511 2.23 -0.19 -1.26
C THR A 511 0.88 0.21 -1.83
N THR A 512 0.41 1.42 -1.53
CA THR A 512 -0.85 1.96 -2.05
C THR A 512 -0.77 2.25 -3.55
N GLY A 513 0.38 2.70 -4.06
CA GLY A 513 0.66 2.82 -5.48
C GLY A 513 0.54 1.48 -6.20
N LEU A 514 1.14 0.41 -5.66
CA LEU A 514 1.00 -0.94 -6.22
C LEU A 514 -0.46 -1.43 -6.22
N LEU A 515 -1.26 -1.13 -5.19
CA LEU A 515 -2.69 -1.46 -5.16
C LEU A 515 -3.48 -0.71 -6.24
N ARG A 516 -3.17 0.57 -6.46
CA ARG A 516 -3.79 1.40 -7.51
C ARG A 516 -3.40 0.90 -8.91
N ILE A 517 -2.14 0.55 -9.10
CA ILE A 517 -1.63 -0.05 -10.33
C ILE A 517 -2.30 -1.41 -10.59
N SER A 518 -2.44 -2.26 -9.56
CA SER A 518 -3.14 -3.55 -9.66
C SER A 518 -4.60 -3.37 -10.10
N ARG A 519 -5.31 -2.40 -9.50
CA ARG A 519 -6.68 -2.04 -9.90
C ARG A 519 -6.75 -1.55 -11.36
N PHE A 520 -5.76 -0.79 -11.80
CA PHE A 520 -5.69 -0.32 -13.17
C PHE A 520 -5.43 -1.45 -14.16
N ALA A 521 -4.50 -2.36 -13.86
CA ALA A 521 -4.16 -3.51 -14.70
C ALA A 521 -5.38 -4.41 -14.95
N MET A 522 -6.27 -4.57 -13.96
CA MET A 522 -7.52 -5.32 -14.09
C MET A 522 -8.49 -4.79 -15.15
N LYS A 523 -8.37 -3.53 -15.58
CA LYS A 523 -9.24 -2.94 -16.61
C LYS A 523 -8.76 -3.17 -18.04
N LYS A 524 -7.49 -3.53 -18.26
CA LYS A 524 -6.89 -3.65 -19.60
C LYS A 524 -6.44 -5.09 -19.92
N GLY A 525 -6.39 -5.98 -18.92
CA GLY A 525 -6.16 -7.42 -19.05
C GLY A 525 -4.74 -7.86 -19.45
N GLU A 526 -4.03 -7.09 -20.29
CA GLU A 526 -2.76 -7.50 -20.93
C GLU A 526 -1.62 -7.84 -19.96
N ILE A 527 -1.52 -7.15 -18.82
CA ILE A 527 -0.45 -7.35 -17.82
C ILE A 527 -0.98 -7.56 -16.41
N ALA A 528 -2.28 -7.87 -16.28
CA ALA A 528 -2.93 -8.06 -14.99
C ALA A 528 -2.27 -9.21 -14.20
N ASP A 529 -1.93 -10.31 -14.88
CA ASP A 529 -1.24 -11.45 -14.29
C ASP A 529 0.11 -11.07 -13.65
N ASP A 530 0.97 -10.37 -14.40
CA ASP A 530 2.32 -10.02 -13.94
C ASP A 530 2.29 -9.01 -12.78
N VAL A 531 1.37 -8.04 -12.85
CA VAL A 531 1.18 -7.07 -11.77
C VAL A 531 0.71 -7.76 -10.49
N LEU A 532 -0.36 -8.56 -10.59
CA LEU A 532 -0.95 -9.26 -9.46
C LEU A 532 0.00 -10.28 -8.84
N TYR A 533 0.81 -10.95 -9.66
CA TYR A 533 1.77 -11.95 -9.19
C TYR A 533 2.78 -11.37 -8.19
N THR A 534 3.05 -10.06 -8.22
CA THR A 534 3.90 -9.37 -7.22
C THR A 534 3.41 -9.61 -5.79
N TRP A 535 2.10 -9.73 -5.58
CA TRP A 535 1.49 -9.92 -4.25
C TRP A 535 1.70 -11.30 -3.66
N THR A 536 2.12 -12.29 -4.45
CA THR A 536 2.45 -13.64 -3.95
C THR A 536 3.62 -13.63 -2.97
N LEU A 537 4.42 -12.56 -2.96
CA LEU A 537 5.44 -12.33 -1.92
C LEU A 537 4.85 -12.28 -0.51
N LEU A 538 3.58 -11.88 -0.36
CA LEU A 538 2.88 -11.88 0.93
C LEU A 538 2.64 -13.29 1.49
N ASP A 539 2.63 -14.32 0.64
CA ASP A 539 2.47 -15.70 1.12
C ASP A 539 3.71 -16.18 1.86
N LYS A 540 4.89 -15.62 1.54
CA LYS A 540 6.09 -15.89 2.33
C LYS A 540 5.95 -15.41 3.76
N CYS A 541 5.11 -14.39 4.01
CA CYS A 541 4.83 -13.81 5.31
C CYS A 541 3.84 -14.63 6.17
N GLU A 542 3.72 -15.94 5.93
CA GLU A 542 2.98 -16.87 6.78
C GLU A 542 3.42 -16.73 8.25
N ALA A 543 2.57 -16.10 9.05
CA ALA A 543 2.87 -15.74 10.43
C ALA A 543 2.94 -17.00 11.31
N LYS A 544 3.96 -17.05 12.18
CA LYS A 544 3.89 -17.87 13.40
C LYS A 544 2.85 -17.24 14.33
N GLU A 545 1.99 -18.06 14.92
CA GLU A 545 0.74 -17.67 15.61
C GLU A 545 0.83 -16.65 16.76
N ASN A 546 2.02 -16.14 17.15
CA ASN A 546 2.19 -15.37 18.39
C ASN A 546 3.07 -14.10 18.30
N GLU A 547 3.51 -13.65 17.12
CA GLU A 547 4.32 -12.42 17.01
C GLU A 547 3.48 -11.19 16.63
N VAL A 548 3.45 -10.22 17.54
CA VAL A 548 2.65 -9.00 17.50
C VAL A 548 3.07 -8.06 16.36
N ALA A 549 2.07 -7.74 15.55
CA ALA A 549 1.73 -6.44 14.96
C ALA A 549 2.85 -5.53 14.45
N LEU A 550 3.15 -5.68 13.15
CA LEU A 550 3.83 -4.62 12.39
C LEU A 550 3.16 -4.30 11.06
N LEU A 551 2.42 -5.26 10.51
CA LEU A 551 1.60 -5.06 9.32
C LEU A 551 0.15 -4.62 9.61
N ASP A 552 -0.22 -4.45 10.88
CA ASP A 552 -1.47 -3.75 11.29
C ASP A 552 -1.61 -2.38 10.60
N VAL A 553 -0.48 -1.80 10.22
CA VAL A 553 -0.34 -0.54 9.49
C VAL A 553 -0.88 -0.63 8.05
N PHE A 554 -0.67 -1.76 7.36
CA PHE A 554 -1.10 -1.96 5.98
C PHE A 554 -2.33 -2.87 5.85
N ASP A 555 -2.76 -3.55 6.90
CA ASP A 555 -3.90 -4.47 6.83
C ASP A 555 -5.18 -3.78 6.31
N ARG A 556 -5.45 -2.55 6.74
CA ARG A 556 -6.58 -1.74 6.24
C ARG A 556 -6.38 -1.29 4.79
N HIS A 557 -5.15 -0.96 4.41
CA HIS A 557 -4.81 -0.59 3.04
C HIS A 557 -5.01 -1.76 2.08
N ILE A 558 -4.49 -2.93 2.45
CA ILE A 558 -4.60 -4.17 1.68
C ILE A 558 -6.06 -4.62 1.60
N GLY A 559 -6.80 -4.59 2.72
CA GLY A 559 -8.22 -4.95 2.75
C GLY A 559 -9.07 -4.08 1.83
N GLU A 560 -8.97 -2.75 1.92
CA GLU A 560 -9.70 -1.86 1.01
C GLU A 560 -9.15 -1.93 -0.43
N GLY A 561 -7.84 -2.14 -0.58
CA GLY A 561 -7.18 -2.34 -1.87
C GLY A 561 -7.70 -3.54 -2.64
N VAL A 562 -7.81 -4.72 -2.00
CA VAL A 562 -8.33 -5.93 -2.63
C VAL A 562 -9.81 -5.78 -3.00
N LEU A 563 -10.61 -5.07 -2.19
CA LEU A 563 -11.98 -4.72 -2.57
C LEU A 563 -12.02 -3.85 -3.82
N ARG A 564 -11.15 -2.82 -3.92
CA ARG A 564 -11.10 -1.93 -5.08
C ARG A 564 -10.62 -2.65 -6.34
N ILE A 565 -9.67 -3.60 -6.22
CA ILE A 565 -9.19 -4.44 -7.32
C ILE A 565 -10.32 -5.34 -7.82
N THR A 566 -11.00 -6.06 -6.93
CA THR A 566 -12.11 -6.96 -7.30
C THR A 566 -13.31 -6.21 -7.89
N LYS A 567 -13.62 -5.00 -7.42
CA LYS A 567 -14.63 -4.11 -8.03
C LYS A 567 -14.26 -3.62 -9.43
N ALA A 568 -12.96 -3.56 -9.76
CA ALA A 568 -12.47 -3.11 -11.06
C ALA A 568 -12.29 -4.27 -12.05
N PHE A 569 -12.60 -5.50 -11.64
CA PHE A 569 -12.52 -6.68 -12.49
C PHE A 569 -13.54 -6.53 -13.62
N ASP A 570 -13.04 -6.37 -14.84
CA ASP A 570 -13.83 -6.36 -16.07
C ASP A 570 -14.03 -7.81 -16.52
N GLY A 571 -15.27 -8.21 -16.85
CA GLY A 571 -15.58 -9.56 -17.35
C GLY A 571 -14.80 -9.97 -18.61
N THR A 572 -14.24 -9.00 -19.35
CA THR A 572 -13.36 -9.23 -20.50
C THR A 572 -11.93 -9.64 -20.12
N THR A 573 -11.48 -9.32 -18.90
CA THR A 573 -10.17 -9.71 -18.39
C THR A 573 -10.17 -11.19 -18.02
N ARG A 574 -9.29 -11.96 -18.65
CA ARG A 574 -9.04 -13.37 -18.29
C ARG A 574 -7.74 -13.48 -17.52
N LEU A 575 -7.82 -13.94 -16.27
CA LEU A 575 -6.64 -14.19 -15.45
C LEU A 575 -6.17 -15.63 -15.61
N SER A 576 -4.85 -15.79 -15.68
CA SER A 576 -4.21 -17.09 -15.52
C SER A 576 -4.23 -17.55 -14.05
N GLU A 577 -3.74 -18.76 -13.80
CA GLU A 577 -3.51 -19.25 -12.42
C GLU A 577 -2.61 -18.29 -11.62
N ARG A 578 -1.65 -17.62 -12.27
CA ARG A 578 -0.75 -16.66 -11.61
C ARG A 578 -1.47 -15.40 -11.13
N GLY A 579 -2.32 -14.81 -11.97
CA GLY A 579 -3.10 -13.64 -11.60
C GLY A 579 -4.10 -13.96 -10.49
N TRP A 580 -4.77 -15.11 -10.57
CA TRP A 580 -5.64 -15.60 -9.50
C TRP A 580 -4.89 -15.82 -8.19
N HIS A 581 -3.70 -16.43 -8.25
CA HIS A 581 -2.87 -16.62 -7.06
C HIS A 581 -2.57 -15.28 -6.40
N GLY A 582 -2.19 -14.24 -7.14
CA GLY A 582 -1.97 -12.90 -6.59
C GLY A 582 -3.18 -12.28 -5.87
N ILE A 583 -4.39 -12.41 -6.44
CA ILE A 583 -5.64 -11.95 -5.77
C ILE A 583 -5.89 -12.78 -4.50
N LEU A 584 -5.71 -14.10 -4.56
CA LEU A 584 -5.92 -14.99 -3.43
C LEU A 584 -4.87 -14.76 -2.33
N SER A 585 -3.63 -14.38 -2.65
CA SER A 585 -2.61 -13.98 -1.67
C SER A 585 -3.05 -12.73 -0.90
N LEU A 586 -3.63 -11.72 -1.57
CA LEU A 586 -4.18 -10.53 -0.93
C LEU A 586 -5.39 -10.85 -0.03
N ILE A 587 -6.31 -11.68 -0.51
CA ILE A 587 -7.48 -12.12 0.27
C ILE A 587 -7.03 -12.93 1.49
N GLY A 588 -6.14 -13.91 1.27
CA GLY A 588 -5.54 -14.74 2.31
C GLY A 588 -4.81 -13.91 3.35
N TRP A 589 -4.06 -12.89 2.93
CA TRP A 589 -3.45 -11.90 3.81
C TRP A 589 -4.50 -11.24 4.71
N SER A 590 -5.51 -10.60 4.12
CA SER A 590 -6.55 -9.89 4.86
C SER A 590 -7.29 -10.77 5.86
N LEU A 591 -7.54 -12.05 5.53
CA LEU A 591 -8.20 -13.00 6.41
C LEU A 591 -7.31 -13.48 7.55
N ARG A 592 -6.08 -13.92 7.25
CA ARG A 592 -5.12 -14.37 8.28
C ARG A 592 -4.89 -13.26 9.30
N ARG A 593 -4.67 -12.04 8.83
CA ARG A 593 -4.44 -10.86 9.69
C ARG A 593 -5.72 -10.45 10.44
N GLY A 594 -6.86 -10.47 9.75
CA GLY A 594 -8.17 -10.22 10.35
C GLY A 594 -8.53 -11.17 11.49
N ALA A 595 -8.06 -12.42 11.44
CA ALA A 595 -8.24 -13.44 12.47
C ALA A 595 -7.45 -13.19 13.76
N TYR A 596 -6.38 -12.38 13.72
CA TYR A 596 -5.57 -12.01 14.89
C TYR A 596 -6.05 -10.71 15.56
N LEU A 597 -6.98 -9.98 14.95
CA LEU A 597 -7.59 -8.81 15.58
C LEU A 597 -8.44 -9.22 16.79
N PRO A 598 -8.64 -8.32 17.78
CA PRO A 598 -9.41 -8.63 18.98
C PRO A 598 -10.81 -9.17 18.66
N PRO A 599 -11.32 -10.14 19.45
CA PRO A 599 -12.70 -10.60 19.32
C PRO A 599 -13.69 -9.45 19.46
N LEU A 600 -14.77 -9.48 18.67
CA LEU A 600 -15.82 -8.49 18.80
C LEU A 600 -16.55 -8.69 20.14
N PRO A 601 -16.90 -7.60 20.84
CA PRO A 601 -17.63 -7.70 22.09
C PRO A 601 -18.96 -8.44 21.85
N PRO A 602 -19.35 -9.38 22.73
CA PRO A 602 -20.60 -10.10 22.57
C PRO A 602 -21.76 -9.11 22.54
N THR A 603 -22.72 -9.34 21.64
CA THR A 603 -23.96 -8.57 21.55
C THR A 603 -24.70 -8.62 22.89
N VAL A 604 -24.59 -7.56 23.68
CA VAL A 604 -25.39 -7.38 24.89
C VAL A 604 -26.81 -7.01 24.45
N VAL A 605 -27.78 -7.78 24.92
CA VAL A 605 -29.21 -7.56 24.66
C VAL A 605 -29.57 -6.10 24.99
N GLY A 606 -30.00 -5.34 23.98
CA GLY A 606 -30.44 -3.95 24.12
C GLY A 606 -29.45 -2.85 23.66
N ARG A 607 -28.21 -3.18 23.29
CA ARG A 607 -27.32 -2.28 22.53
C ARG A 607 -27.11 -2.81 21.11
N GLN A 608 -27.07 -1.92 20.12
CA GLN A 608 -26.68 -2.30 18.76
C GLN A 608 -25.30 -2.98 18.82
N ALA A 609 -25.19 -4.14 18.19
CA ALA A 609 -23.92 -4.84 18.03
C ALA A 609 -22.89 -3.88 17.45
N GLU A 610 -21.72 -3.72 18.06
CA GLU A 610 -20.56 -3.18 17.35
C GLU A 610 -20.18 -4.22 16.29
N GLY A 611 -20.68 -4.02 15.07
CA GLY A 611 -20.29 -4.81 13.91
C GLY A 611 -18.83 -4.57 13.54
N PHE A 612 -18.34 -5.31 12.55
CA PHE A 612 -17.04 -5.00 11.95
C PHE A 612 -17.00 -3.54 11.49
N ALA A 613 -15.87 -2.88 11.72
CA ALA A 613 -15.62 -1.59 11.11
C ALA A 613 -15.69 -1.75 9.57
N GLU A 614 -16.18 -0.72 8.89
CA GLU A 614 -16.28 -0.74 7.43
C GLU A 614 -14.93 -0.95 6.74
N ASP A 615 -13.81 -0.61 7.37
CA ASP A 615 -12.45 -0.82 6.88
C ASP A 615 -11.76 -2.07 7.49
N ASP A 616 -12.51 -2.98 8.13
CA ASP A 616 -11.95 -4.23 8.66
C ASP A 616 -11.48 -5.14 7.51
N PRO A 617 -10.23 -5.63 7.54
CA PRO A 617 -9.66 -6.43 6.45
C PRO A 617 -10.44 -7.73 6.20
N SER A 618 -10.97 -8.38 7.24
CA SER A 618 -11.75 -9.61 7.12
C SER A 618 -13.09 -9.35 6.44
N LEU A 619 -13.74 -8.24 6.78
CA LEU A 619 -14.99 -7.83 6.13
C LEU A 619 -14.75 -7.51 4.65
N GLN A 620 -13.63 -6.86 4.33
CA GLN A 620 -13.30 -6.51 2.95
C GLN A 620 -12.91 -7.74 2.11
N ALA A 621 -12.22 -8.71 2.70
CA ALA A 621 -11.97 -10.00 2.06
C ALA A 621 -13.28 -10.76 1.77
N TYR A 622 -14.20 -10.82 2.75
CA TYR A 622 -15.53 -11.39 2.54
C TYR A 622 -16.28 -10.70 1.38
N ARG A 623 -16.35 -9.36 1.39
CA ARG A 623 -17.00 -8.58 0.33
C ARG A 623 -16.36 -8.84 -1.04
N SER A 624 -15.04 -8.98 -1.08
CA SER A 624 -14.29 -9.28 -2.31
C SER A 624 -14.68 -10.64 -2.89
N ILE A 625 -14.68 -11.71 -2.07
CA ILE A 625 -15.10 -13.05 -2.54
C ILE A 625 -16.58 -13.06 -2.92
N HIS A 626 -17.44 -12.42 -2.12
CA HIS A 626 -18.87 -12.31 -2.40
C HIS A 626 -19.13 -11.65 -3.76
N LEU A 627 -18.38 -10.60 -4.12
CA LEU A 627 -18.48 -9.95 -5.43
C LEU A 627 -18.02 -10.88 -6.57
N LEU A 628 -16.90 -11.60 -6.37
CA LEU A 628 -16.37 -12.53 -7.37
C LEU A 628 -17.33 -13.68 -7.68
N LEU A 629 -17.94 -14.28 -6.65
CA LEU A 629 -18.85 -15.42 -6.82
C LEU A 629 -20.26 -15.03 -7.29
N ASN A 630 -20.73 -13.82 -6.99
CA ASN A 630 -22.05 -13.36 -7.45
C ASN A 630 -22.02 -12.61 -8.79
N SER A 631 -20.84 -12.23 -9.28
CA SER A 631 -20.73 -11.57 -10.59
C SER A 631 -21.11 -12.55 -11.71
N SER A 632 -22.10 -12.19 -12.53
CA SER A 632 -22.50 -13.00 -13.69
C SER A 632 -21.38 -13.18 -14.71
N GLU A 633 -20.46 -12.22 -14.79
CA GLU A 633 -19.38 -12.19 -15.78
C GLU A 633 -18.14 -12.97 -15.33
N ILE A 634 -17.86 -12.97 -14.02
CA ILE A 634 -16.57 -13.43 -13.47
C ILE A 634 -16.70 -14.80 -12.81
N LYS A 635 -17.89 -15.17 -12.27
CA LYS A 635 -18.07 -16.38 -11.46
C LYS A 635 -17.56 -17.68 -12.12
N HIS A 636 -17.64 -17.77 -13.45
CA HIS A 636 -17.17 -18.95 -14.21
C HIS A 636 -15.64 -19.02 -14.34
N GLN A 637 -14.93 -17.93 -14.05
CA GLN A 637 -13.47 -17.85 -14.07
C GLN A 637 -12.85 -18.06 -12.68
N VAL A 638 -13.64 -18.01 -11.61
CA VAL A 638 -13.13 -18.12 -10.23
C VAL A 638 -12.63 -19.55 -9.98
N PRO A 639 -11.36 -19.74 -9.60
CA PRO A 639 -10.82 -21.07 -9.35
C PRO A 639 -11.37 -21.65 -8.04
N SER A 640 -11.56 -22.97 -8.01
CA SER A 640 -12.00 -23.71 -6.81
C SER A 640 -11.07 -23.55 -5.60
N VAL A 641 -9.78 -23.23 -5.84
CA VAL A 641 -8.78 -22.94 -4.79
C VAL A 641 -9.21 -21.78 -3.87
N VAL A 642 -10.13 -20.90 -4.33
CA VAL A 642 -10.75 -19.87 -3.48
C VAL A 642 -11.44 -20.47 -2.24
N GLY A 643 -11.85 -21.75 -2.29
CA GLY A 643 -12.43 -22.47 -1.15
C GLY A 643 -11.57 -22.42 0.10
N SER A 644 -10.23 -22.47 -0.04
CA SER A 644 -9.30 -22.32 1.08
C SER A 644 -9.38 -20.94 1.75
N CYS A 645 -9.57 -19.88 0.98
CA CYS A 645 -9.79 -18.54 1.50
C CYS A 645 -11.17 -18.42 2.16
N ILE A 646 -12.22 -19.02 1.58
CA ILE A 646 -13.55 -18.99 2.17
C ILE A 646 -13.58 -19.74 3.50
N GLU A 647 -12.90 -20.87 3.60
CA GLU A 647 -12.73 -21.57 4.87
C GLU A 647 -12.04 -20.68 5.92
N MET A 648 -11.02 -19.92 5.51
CA MET A 648 -10.38 -18.95 6.40
C MET A 648 -11.34 -17.83 6.85
N ILE A 649 -12.37 -17.48 6.09
CA ILE A 649 -13.45 -16.59 6.56
C ILE A 649 -14.18 -17.23 7.74
N VAL A 650 -14.49 -18.53 7.65
CA VAL A 650 -15.15 -19.26 8.74
C VAL A 650 -14.30 -19.27 10.00
N VAL A 651 -13.02 -19.62 9.86
CA VAL A 651 -12.05 -19.60 10.99
C VAL A 651 -11.91 -18.20 11.58
N THR A 652 -11.88 -17.17 10.74
CA THR A 652 -11.77 -15.77 11.18
C THR A 652 -13.01 -15.34 11.94
N GLY A 653 -14.21 -15.69 11.46
CA GLY A 653 -15.46 -15.45 12.16
C GLY A 653 -15.47 -16.09 13.55
N ASP A 654 -15.02 -17.33 13.66
CA ASP A 654 -14.98 -18.05 14.93
C ASP A 654 -13.97 -17.43 15.92
N ARG A 655 -12.75 -17.10 15.45
CA ARG A 655 -11.73 -16.43 16.26
C ARG A 655 -12.17 -15.03 16.73
N ARG A 656 -12.91 -14.31 15.88
CA ARG A 656 -13.45 -12.98 16.18
C ARG A 656 -14.79 -13.02 16.94
N ASN A 657 -15.28 -14.21 17.31
CA ASN A 657 -16.58 -14.42 17.96
C ASN A 657 -17.76 -13.82 17.18
N CYS A 658 -17.72 -13.93 15.85
CA CYS A 658 -18.75 -13.45 14.93
C CYS A 658 -19.33 -14.62 14.11
N SER A 659 -20.31 -15.33 14.68
CA SER A 659 -20.99 -16.44 14.00
C SER A 659 -21.64 -16.04 12.67
N LYS A 660 -22.06 -14.77 12.52
CA LYS A 660 -22.60 -14.25 11.25
C LYS A 660 -21.57 -14.28 10.13
N LEU A 661 -20.30 -13.94 10.42
CA LEU A 661 -19.24 -14.02 9.42
C LEU A 661 -18.92 -15.48 9.10
N SER A 662 -18.92 -16.36 10.11
CA SER A 662 -18.71 -17.80 9.90
C SER A 662 -19.79 -18.42 9.02
N ILE A 663 -21.07 -18.11 9.29
CA ILE A 663 -22.20 -18.56 8.49
C ILE A 663 -22.14 -17.97 7.08
N ALA A 664 -21.82 -16.68 6.94
CA ALA A 664 -21.66 -16.07 5.63
C ALA A 664 -20.51 -16.71 4.82
N GLY A 665 -19.43 -17.14 5.47
CA GLY A 665 -18.37 -17.94 4.84
C GLY A 665 -18.88 -19.30 4.36
N LEU A 666 -19.68 -19.99 5.17
CA LEU A 666 -20.34 -21.23 4.74
C LEU A 666 -21.26 -20.99 3.53
N ASP A 667 -22.08 -19.94 3.55
CA ASP A 667 -22.95 -19.59 2.42
C ASP A 667 -22.14 -19.32 1.13
N LEU A 668 -20.95 -18.73 1.22
CA LEU A 668 -20.04 -18.58 0.08
C LEU A 668 -19.50 -19.93 -0.43
N LEU A 669 -19.22 -20.92 0.45
CA LEU A 669 -18.87 -22.29 0.02
C LEU A 669 -20.02 -22.94 -0.73
N GLN A 670 -21.27 -22.72 -0.30
CA GLN A 670 -22.45 -23.22 -1.03
C GLN A 670 -22.54 -22.59 -2.42
N LEU A 671 -22.36 -21.26 -2.51
CA LEU A 671 -22.35 -20.57 -3.80
C LEU A 671 -21.24 -21.08 -4.72
N LEU A 672 -20.06 -21.35 -4.17
CA LEU A 672 -18.96 -21.97 -4.91
C LEU A 672 -19.32 -23.38 -5.40
N SER A 673 -19.91 -24.23 -4.55
CA SER A 673 -20.39 -25.57 -4.96
C SER A 673 -21.36 -25.47 -6.14
N ASN A 674 -22.37 -24.60 -6.02
CA ASN A 674 -23.35 -24.38 -7.08
C ASN A 674 -22.69 -23.89 -8.39
N GLY A 675 -21.63 -23.08 -8.30
CA GLY A 675 -20.84 -22.62 -9.45
C GLY A 675 -20.02 -23.73 -10.11
N ILE A 676 -19.40 -24.60 -9.31
CA ILE A 676 -18.67 -25.79 -9.77
C ILE A 676 -19.62 -26.74 -10.51
N GLU A 677 -20.82 -26.95 -9.96
CA GLU A 677 -21.88 -27.77 -10.56
C GLU A 677 -22.37 -27.18 -11.89
N ALA A 678 -22.65 -25.87 -11.94
CA ALA A 678 -23.04 -25.21 -13.18
C ALA A 678 -21.98 -25.36 -14.29
N THR A 679 -20.70 -25.20 -13.93
CA THR A 679 -19.57 -25.37 -14.85
C THR A 679 -19.43 -26.83 -15.31
N ALA A 680 -19.73 -27.80 -14.44
CA ALA A 680 -19.75 -29.21 -14.82
C ALA A 680 -20.84 -29.51 -15.86
N ILE A 681 -22.04 -28.95 -15.68
CA ILE A 681 -23.15 -29.11 -16.62
C ILE A 681 -22.76 -28.55 -18.00
N GLU A 682 -22.19 -27.34 -18.05
CA GLU A 682 -21.74 -26.73 -19.32
C GLU A 682 -20.69 -27.59 -20.04
N LYS A 683 -19.73 -28.17 -19.30
CA LYS A 683 -18.71 -29.07 -19.86
C LYS A 683 -19.28 -30.40 -20.35
N GLU A 684 -20.29 -30.93 -19.67
CA GLU A 684 -20.98 -32.16 -20.08
C GLU A 684 -21.82 -31.93 -21.34
N GLU A 685 -22.54 -30.80 -21.44
CA GLU A 685 -23.26 -30.40 -22.65
C GLU A 685 -22.34 -30.17 -23.86
N ALA A 686 -21.14 -29.65 -23.62
CA ALA A 686 -20.11 -29.48 -24.63
C ALA A 686 -19.37 -30.77 -25.02
N SER A 687 -19.73 -31.92 -24.43
CA SER A 687 -19.05 -33.21 -24.63
C SER A 687 -17.54 -33.16 -24.33
N MET A 688 -17.12 -32.30 -23.39
CA MET A 688 -15.71 -32.12 -23.01
C MET A 688 -15.25 -33.07 -21.90
N PHE A 689 -16.15 -33.91 -21.36
CA PHE A 689 -15.82 -34.92 -20.36
C PHE A 689 -15.69 -36.32 -20.99
N ASP A 690 -14.55 -36.96 -20.73
CA ASP A 690 -14.50 -38.42 -20.59
C ASP A 690 -14.69 -38.82 -19.11
N ASP A 691 -14.93 -40.09 -18.81
CA ASP A 691 -15.25 -40.54 -17.44
C ASP A 691 -14.10 -40.29 -16.44
N ASP A 692 -12.85 -40.35 -16.90
CA ASP A 692 -11.66 -40.12 -16.06
C ASP A 692 -11.50 -38.62 -15.73
N SER A 693 -11.62 -37.74 -16.71
CA SER A 693 -11.58 -36.28 -16.53
C SER A 693 -12.77 -35.74 -15.74
N ARG A 694 -13.94 -36.39 -15.85
CA ARG A 694 -15.11 -36.10 -14.98
C ARG A 694 -14.74 -36.36 -13.52
N SER A 695 -14.19 -37.53 -13.24
CA SER A 695 -13.83 -37.93 -11.88
C SER A 695 -12.73 -37.03 -11.29
N GLU A 696 -11.72 -36.70 -12.10
CA GLU A 696 -10.64 -35.78 -11.70
C GLU A 696 -11.18 -34.36 -11.41
N TYR A 697 -12.09 -33.85 -12.25
CA TYR A 697 -12.70 -32.54 -12.05
C TYR A 697 -13.42 -32.43 -10.71
N TRP A 698 -14.29 -33.39 -10.36
CA TRP A 698 -15.00 -33.36 -9.08
C TRP A 698 -14.06 -33.51 -7.89
N LYS A 699 -13.02 -34.36 -8.00
CA LYS A 699 -11.98 -34.50 -6.96
C LYS A 699 -11.20 -33.21 -6.73
N LEU A 700 -10.85 -32.48 -7.78
CA LEU A 700 -10.07 -31.24 -7.66
C LEU A 700 -10.91 -30.04 -7.22
N ASN A 701 -12.20 -30.00 -7.56
CA ASN A 701 -13.01 -28.80 -7.38
C ASN A 701 -14.04 -28.90 -6.25
N TRP A 702 -14.77 -30.01 -6.15
CA TRP A 702 -15.90 -30.14 -5.22
C TRP A 702 -15.50 -30.77 -3.89
N VAL A 703 -14.67 -31.81 -3.91
CA VAL A 703 -14.21 -32.48 -2.68
C VAL A 703 -13.58 -31.49 -1.68
N PRO A 704 -12.69 -30.56 -2.08
CA PRO A 704 -12.12 -29.59 -1.14
C PRO A 704 -13.17 -28.69 -0.49
N VAL A 705 -14.24 -28.34 -1.23
CA VAL A 705 -15.35 -27.52 -0.70
C VAL A 705 -16.09 -28.29 0.39
N ILE A 706 -16.43 -29.56 0.14
CA ILE A 706 -17.09 -30.42 1.13
C ILE A 706 -16.21 -30.65 2.36
N GLU A 707 -14.91 -30.87 2.17
CA GLU A 707 -13.95 -30.99 3.27
C GLU A 707 -13.88 -29.71 4.11
N SER A 708 -13.91 -28.52 3.49
CA SER A 708 -13.95 -27.25 4.21
C SER A 708 -15.23 -27.08 5.03
N VAL A 709 -16.40 -27.44 4.49
CA VAL A 709 -17.67 -27.43 5.25
C VAL A 709 -17.62 -28.45 6.40
N ALA A 710 -17.11 -29.66 6.16
CA ALA A 710 -16.92 -30.70 7.19
C ALA A 710 -15.97 -30.24 8.30
N ARG A 711 -14.88 -29.56 7.95
CA ARG A 711 -13.95 -28.99 8.92
C ARG A 711 -14.61 -27.91 9.77
N ALA A 712 -15.43 -27.04 9.17
CA ALA A 712 -16.20 -26.04 9.91
C ALA A 712 -17.19 -26.68 10.90
N SER A 713 -17.93 -27.74 10.50
CA SER A 713 -18.82 -28.45 11.42
C SER A 713 -18.09 -29.14 12.57
N ARG A 714 -16.84 -29.55 12.38
CA ARG A 714 -16.05 -30.20 13.43
C ARG A 714 -15.36 -29.20 14.37
N MET A 715 -14.77 -28.15 13.81
CA MET A 715 -13.84 -27.28 14.53
C MET A 715 -14.50 -26.05 15.15
N SER A 716 -15.68 -25.64 14.69
CA SER A 716 -16.28 -24.39 15.14
C SER A 716 -16.71 -24.46 16.61
N PRO A 717 -16.34 -23.48 17.45
CA PRO A 717 -16.82 -23.41 18.82
C PRO A 717 -18.32 -23.09 18.92
N ASN A 718 -18.90 -22.48 17.88
CA ASN A 718 -20.28 -22.01 17.89
C ASN A 718 -21.26 -23.08 17.36
N ALA A 719 -22.26 -23.44 18.16
CA ALA A 719 -23.24 -24.47 17.79
C ALA A 719 -24.04 -24.12 16.53
N ASN A 720 -24.41 -22.85 16.33
CA ASN A 720 -25.18 -22.43 15.15
C ASN A 720 -24.37 -22.60 13.86
N VAL A 721 -23.05 -22.33 13.91
CA VAL A 721 -22.16 -22.52 12.77
C VAL A 721 -22.03 -24.01 12.44
N ARG A 722 -21.86 -24.86 13.45
CA ARG A 722 -21.80 -26.32 13.25
C ARG A 722 -23.11 -26.88 12.68
N GLN A 723 -24.24 -26.48 13.25
CA GLN A 723 -25.56 -26.90 12.77
C GLN A 723 -25.80 -26.47 11.31
N HIS A 724 -25.45 -25.23 10.97
CA HIS A 724 -25.54 -24.74 9.58
C HIS A 724 -24.69 -25.57 8.63
N ALA A 725 -23.42 -25.82 8.99
CA ALA A 725 -22.51 -26.66 8.21
C ALA A 725 -23.03 -28.10 8.04
N LEU A 726 -23.59 -28.72 9.09
CA LEU A 726 -24.17 -30.07 9.01
C LEU A 726 -25.40 -30.13 8.10
N SER A 727 -26.27 -29.12 8.16
CA SER A 727 -27.42 -29.00 7.25
C SER A 727 -26.94 -28.88 5.81
N MET A 728 -26.00 -27.98 5.54
CA MET A 728 -25.41 -27.79 4.22
C MET A 728 -24.76 -29.05 3.66
N LEU A 729 -23.99 -29.78 4.47
CA LEU A 729 -23.42 -31.06 4.05
C LEU A 729 -24.52 -32.04 3.65
N THR A 730 -25.55 -32.18 4.49
CA THR A 730 -26.67 -33.07 4.20
C THR A 730 -27.33 -32.69 2.88
N ASP A 731 -27.63 -31.40 2.68
CA ASP A 731 -28.26 -30.90 1.46
C ASP A 731 -27.38 -31.11 0.21
N SER A 732 -26.05 -30.97 0.34
CA SER A 732 -25.09 -31.18 -0.75
C SER A 732 -25.11 -32.61 -1.31
N PHE A 733 -25.49 -33.60 -0.50
CA PHE A 733 -25.62 -34.99 -0.94
C PHE A 733 -27.06 -35.38 -1.33
N LEU A 734 -28.05 -34.55 -1.02
CA LEU A 734 -29.47 -34.81 -1.34
C LEU A 734 -29.92 -34.15 -2.65
N ASP A 735 -29.02 -33.48 -3.35
CA ASP A 735 -29.38 -32.57 -4.42
C ASP A 735 -30.17 -33.20 -5.60
N LYS A 736 -30.99 -32.35 -6.21
CA LYS A 736 -32.11 -32.62 -7.14
C LYS A 736 -31.69 -32.98 -8.56
N ARG A 737 -30.39 -33.02 -8.86
CA ARG A 737 -29.82 -33.25 -10.20
C ARG A 737 -29.04 -34.56 -10.28
N SER A 738 -29.65 -35.62 -9.76
CA SER A 738 -29.12 -36.99 -9.69
C SER A 738 -28.32 -37.38 -10.95
N GLY A 739 -27.03 -37.68 -10.78
CA GLY A 739 -26.18 -38.28 -11.82
C GLY A 739 -24.93 -37.47 -12.21
N LEU A 740 -24.79 -36.20 -11.80
CA LEU A 740 -23.65 -35.37 -12.21
C LEU A 740 -22.32 -35.78 -11.55
N ILE A 741 -22.37 -36.12 -10.26
CA ILE A 741 -21.22 -36.52 -9.46
C ILE A 741 -21.07 -38.05 -9.54
N PRO A 742 -19.89 -38.58 -9.91
CA PRO A 742 -19.64 -40.02 -9.89
C PRO A 742 -19.95 -40.65 -8.53
N ILE A 743 -20.69 -41.76 -8.53
CA ILE A 743 -21.14 -42.42 -7.29
C ILE A 743 -19.97 -42.84 -6.40
N GLY A 744 -18.84 -43.24 -6.99
CA GLY A 744 -17.62 -43.55 -6.25
C GLY A 744 -17.12 -42.38 -5.40
N ILE A 745 -17.11 -41.16 -5.95
CA ILE A 745 -16.69 -39.96 -5.22
C ILE A 745 -17.66 -39.65 -4.07
N ILE A 746 -18.97 -39.80 -4.30
CA ILE A 746 -19.97 -39.64 -3.25
C ILE A 746 -19.71 -40.63 -2.10
N CYS A 747 -19.50 -41.91 -2.44
CA CYS A 747 -19.21 -42.96 -1.48
C CYS A 747 -17.94 -42.66 -0.69
N ASP A 748 -16.84 -42.28 -1.36
CA ASP A 748 -15.56 -41.97 -0.74
C ASP A 748 -15.69 -40.81 0.26
N VAL A 749 -16.31 -39.69 -0.13
CA VAL A 749 -16.47 -38.52 0.75
C VAL A 749 -17.40 -38.84 1.94
N LEU A 750 -18.50 -39.56 1.71
CA LEU A 750 -19.39 -39.98 2.81
C LEU A 750 -18.67 -40.93 3.78
N ALA A 751 -17.92 -41.90 3.28
CA ALA A 751 -17.26 -42.94 4.07
C ALA A 751 -16.05 -42.42 4.84
N GLU A 752 -15.24 -41.56 4.21
CA GLU A 752 -13.96 -41.10 4.77
C GLU A 752 -14.09 -39.79 5.55
N THR A 753 -15.03 -38.91 5.17
CA THR A 753 -15.16 -37.58 5.76
C THR A 753 -16.43 -37.42 6.57
N CYS A 754 -17.61 -37.49 5.95
CA CYS A 754 -18.86 -37.07 6.59
C CYS A 754 -19.33 -38.03 7.69
N THR A 755 -19.34 -39.34 7.43
CA THR A 755 -19.85 -40.35 8.38
C THR A 755 -18.97 -40.43 9.63
N PRO A 756 -17.64 -40.56 9.52
CA PRO A 756 -16.77 -40.59 10.71
C PRO A 756 -16.85 -39.29 11.50
N MET A 757 -16.90 -38.14 10.84
CA MET A 757 -17.03 -36.84 11.49
C MET A 757 -18.33 -36.73 12.29
N ALA A 758 -19.48 -37.06 11.68
CA ALA A 758 -20.77 -37.04 12.36
C ALA A 758 -20.80 -38.02 13.54
N GLY A 759 -20.24 -39.23 13.37
CA GLY A 759 -20.17 -40.23 14.43
C GLY A 759 -19.32 -39.81 15.62
N THR A 760 -18.11 -39.29 15.38
CA THR A 760 -17.26 -38.73 16.44
C THR A 760 -17.98 -37.62 17.18
N ARG A 761 -18.70 -36.76 16.47
CA ARG A 761 -19.44 -35.65 17.09
C ARG A 761 -20.59 -36.13 17.98
N ILE A 762 -21.33 -37.16 17.55
CA ILE A 762 -22.38 -37.79 18.37
C ILE A 762 -21.77 -38.35 19.67
N VAL A 763 -20.62 -39.03 19.57
CA VAL A 763 -19.90 -39.57 20.73
C VAL A 763 -19.43 -38.45 21.68
N GLU A 764 -18.86 -37.37 21.15
CA GLU A 764 -18.45 -36.20 21.94
C GLU A 764 -19.63 -35.56 22.69
N MET A 765 -20.78 -35.40 22.02
CA MET A 765 -21.98 -34.88 22.66
C MET A 765 -22.45 -35.82 23.77
N ARG A 766 -22.52 -37.14 23.49
CA ARG A 766 -22.94 -38.19 24.43
C ARG A 766 -22.07 -38.26 25.69
N ASP A 767 -20.77 -38.07 25.54
CA ASP A 767 -19.78 -38.25 26.60
C ASP A 767 -19.37 -36.93 27.29
N GLY A 768 -19.77 -35.78 26.74
CA GLY A 768 -19.49 -34.45 27.28
C GLY A 768 -20.33 -34.03 28.49
N ASN A 769 -19.88 -32.97 29.18
CA ASN A 769 -20.63 -32.35 30.26
C ASN A 769 -21.85 -31.59 29.73
N LEU A 770 -23.05 -32.09 30.04
CA LEU A 770 -24.32 -31.51 29.60
C LEU A 770 -24.79 -30.42 30.56
N SER A 771 -24.85 -29.18 30.08
CA SER A 771 -25.59 -28.12 30.78
C SER A 771 -27.03 -28.06 30.24
N PRO A 772 -28.07 -27.94 31.09
CA PRO A 772 -29.46 -27.86 30.65
C PRO A 772 -29.72 -26.74 29.64
N GLU A 773 -29.00 -25.62 29.76
CA GLU A 773 -29.14 -24.43 28.90
C GLU A 773 -28.73 -24.67 27.43
N HIS A 774 -27.96 -25.71 27.14
CA HIS A 774 -27.48 -26.02 25.79
C HIS A 774 -28.11 -27.30 25.22
N LEU A 775 -29.03 -27.95 25.95
CA LEU A 775 -29.58 -29.26 25.57
C LEU A 775 -30.32 -29.20 24.22
N ASP A 776 -31.14 -28.17 23.99
CA ASP A 776 -31.90 -28.04 22.74
C ASP A 776 -30.97 -27.89 21.52
N ALA A 777 -29.93 -27.07 21.64
CA ALA A 777 -28.93 -26.90 20.58
C ALA A 777 -28.17 -28.20 20.30
N MET A 778 -27.85 -28.98 21.35
CA MET A 778 -27.22 -30.29 21.19
C MET A 778 -28.14 -31.32 20.55
N LEU A 779 -29.43 -31.33 20.86
CA LEU A 779 -30.41 -32.24 20.25
C LEU A 779 -30.62 -31.93 18.75
N ILE A 780 -30.66 -30.65 18.38
CA ILE A 780 -30.69 -30.24 16.96
C ILE A 780 -29.42 -30.71 16.24
N GLU A 781 -28.25 -30.46 16.84
CA GLU A 781 -26.97 -30.87 16.27
C GLU A 781 -26.88 -32.41 16.14
N LEU A 782 -27.44 -33.15 17.09
CA LEU A 782 -27.54 -34.60 17.08
C LEU A 782 -28.41 -35.10 15.92
N GLU A 783 -29.60 -34.53 15.74
CA GLU A 783 -30.51 -34.90 14.65
C GLU A 783 -29.85 -34.64 13.29
N LEU A 784 -29.12 -33.52 13.15
CA LEU A 784 -28.38 -33.19 11.94
C LEU A 784 -27.24 -34.19 11.67
N CYS A 785 -26.47 -34.59 12.69
CA CYS A 785 -25.43 -35.62 12.55
C CYS A 785 -26.01 -36.96 12.10
N ILE A 786 -27.11 -37.42 12.72
CA ILE A 786 -27.78 -38.66 12.33
C ILE A 786 -28.34 -38.53 10.90
N GLY A 787 -28.94 -37.37 10.59
CA GLY A 787 -29.39 -37.03 9.25
C GLY A 787 -28.29 -37.14 8.20
N LEU A 788 -27.10 -36.61 8.48
CA LEU A 788 -25.93 -36.65 7.58
C LEU A 788 -25.41 -38.08 7.35
N ILE A 789 -25.50 -38.97 8.35
CA ILE A 789 -25.10 -40.37 8.18
C ILE A 789 -26.12 -41.12 7.30
N PHE A 790 -27.42 -40.96 7.57
CA PHE A 790 -28.43 -41.85 7.00
C PHE A 790 -29.12 -41.32 5.75
N LYS A 791 -29.41 -40.01 5.67
CA LYS A 791 -30.18 -39.46 4.53
C LYS A 791 -29.40 -39.61 3.21
N PRO A 792 -28.11 -39.26 3.11
CA PRO A 792 -27.32 -39.47 1.90
C PRO A 792 -27.23 -40.95 1.49
N VAL A 793 -26.92 -41.84 2.44
CA VAL A 793 -26.84 -43.28 2.17
C VAL A 793 -28.17 -43.78 1.64
N ARG A 794 -29.30 -43.46 2.28
CA ARG A 794 -30.63 -43.86 1.81
C ARG A 794 -30.95 -43.31 0.43
N HIS A 795 -30.59 -42.07 0.15
CA HIS A 795 -30.82 -41.43 -1.15
C HIS A 795 -30.06 -42.16 -2.27
N HIS A 796 -28.79 -42.50 -2.03
CA HIS A 796 -27.90 -43.07 -3.03
C HIS A 796 -27.86 -44.60 -3.06
N ILE A 797 -28.42 -45.30 -2.05
CA ILE A 797 -28.26 -46.75 -1.87
C ILE A 797 -28.63 -47.57 -3.11
N LYS A 798 -29.67 -47.17 -3.85
CA LYS A 798 -30.08 -47.85 -5.09
C LYS A 798 -29.02 -47.73 -6.17
N ALA A 799 -28.42 -46.54 -6.34
CA ALA A 799 -27.34 -46.32 -7.29
C ALA A 799 -26.08 -47.09 -6.88
N VAL A 800 -25.76 -47.11 -5.59
CA VAL A 800 -24.62 -47.86 -5.03
C VAL A 800 -24.77 -49.36 -5.20
N ILE A 801 -25.96 -49.93 -4.95
CA ILE A 801 -26.24 -51.37 -5.15
C ILE A 801 -26.14 -51.77 -6.63
N ASN A 802 -26.57 -50.88 -7.53
CA ASN A 802 -26.50 -51.13 -8.98
C ASN A 802 -25.09 -50.90 -9.56
N ALA A 803 -24.17 -50.31 -8.79
CA ALA A 803 -22.76 -50.17 -9.14
C ALA A 803 -21.98 -51.46 -8.79
N ASP A 804 -20.64 -51.40 -8.86
CA ASP A 804 -19.82 -52.56 -8.53
C ASP A 804 -19.87 -52.91 -7.02
N PRO A 805 -19.89 -54.20 -6.63
CA PRO A 805 -19.95 -54.62 -5.23
C PRO A 805 -18.91 -53.98 -4.28
N PRO A 806 -17.65 -53.68 -4.69
CA PRO A 806 -16.70 -52.96 -3.87
C PRO A 806 -17.14 -51.53 -3.47
N VAL A 807 -17.94 -50.85 -4.30
CA VAL A 807 -18.44 -49.50 -4.03
C VAL A 807 -19.47 -49.51 -2.89
N LEU A 808 -20.31 -50.56 -2.84
CA LEU A 808 -21.21 -50.76 -1.72
C LEU A 808 -20.44 -51.05 -0.43
N ALA A 809 -19.43 -51.90 -0.51
CA ALA A 809 -18.59 -52.22 0.64
C ALA A 809 -17.84 -50.98 1.17
N SER A 810 -17.31 -50.13 0.29
CA SER A 810 -16.55 -48.93 0.66
C SER A 810 -17.40 -47.88 1.36
N LEU A 811 -18.69 -47.77 1.05
CA LEU A 811 -19.61 -46.91 1.78
C LEU A 811 -20.13 -47.56 3.07
N TRP A 812 -20.59 -48.81 2.97
CA TRP A 812 -21.42 -49.43 4.00
C TRP A 812 -20.62 -49.86 5.23
N PHE A 813 -19.42 -50.42 5.06
CA PHE A 813 -18.64 -50.87 6.22
C PHE A 813 -18.15 -49.72 7.10
N PRO A 814 -17.63 -48.60 6.56
CA PRO A 814 -17.33 -47.41 7.37
C PRO A 814 -18.56 -46.83 8.07
N THR A 815 -19.74 -46.89 7.46
CA THR A 815 -20.99 -46.53 8.14
C THR A 815 -21.24 -47.44 9.33
N LEU A 816 -21.22 -48.77 9.16
CA LEU A 816 -21.42 -49.74 10.24
C LEU A 816 -20.41 -49.59 11.38
N ASP A 817 -19.13 -49.38 11.07
CA ASP A 817 -18.09 -49.14 12.07
C ASP A 817 -18.34 -47.87 12.87
N THR A 818 -18.85 -46.82 12.21
CA THR A 818 -19.26 -45.58 12.88
C THR A 818 -20.46 -45.82 13.78
N LEU A 819 -21.49 -46.53 13.31
CA LEU A 819 -22.67 -46.87 14.11
C LEU A 819 -22.31 -47.72 15.34
N LYS A 820 -21.36 -48.65 15.21
CA LYS A 820 -20.86 -49.45 16.33
C LYS A 820 -20.24 -48.59 17.43
N LYS A 821 -19.57 -47.49 17.07
CA LYS A 821 -19.02 -46.52 18.05
C LYS A 821 -20.13 -45.67 18.69
N VAL A 822 -21.08 -45.20 17.87
CA VAL A 822 -22.22 -44.38 18.32
C VAL A 822 -23.12 -45.14 19.30
N MET A 823 -23.41 -46.41 19.00
CA MET A 823 -24.28 -47.30 19.78
C MET A 823 -23.52 -48.18 20.79
N GLY A 824 -22.21 -48.00 20.94
CA GLY A 824 -21.35 -48.78 21.82
C GLY A 824 -21.57 -48.51 23.31
N GLU A 825 -21.03 -49.39 24.17
CA GLU A 825 -21.18 -49.37 25.63
C GLU A 825 -20.64 -48.07 26.26
N GLY A 826 -21.48 -47.03 26.36
CA GLY A 826 -21.31 -46.00 27.37
C GLY A 826 -21.46 -46.66 28.73
N SER A 827 -20.44 -46.57 29.58
CA SER A 827 -20.38 -47.16 30.93
C SER A 827 -21.75 -47.30 31.56
N GLN A 828 -22.06 -48.52 32.03
CA GLN A 828 -23.20 -48.83 32.90
C GLN A 828 -23.18 -47.90 34.13
N ASP A 829 -23.72 -46.69 33.98
CA ASP A 829 -24.09 -45.87 35.11
C ASP A 829 -25.61 -45.84 35.12
N THR A 830 -26.16 -46.84 35.80
CA THR A 830 -27.58 -47.02 36.12
C THR A 830 -28.08 -45.96 37.12
N GLY A 831 -27.66 -44.71 36.96
CA GLY A 831 -27.80 -43.64 37.95
C GLY A 831 -28.80 -42.56 37.51
N LYS A 832 -30.08 -42.77 37.86
CA LYS A 832 -31.24 -41.86 37.76
C LYS A 832 -31.85 -41.68 36.36
N ASP A 833 -33.00 -42.33 36.16
CA ASP A 833 -33.98 -42.02 35.12
C ASP A 833 -34.23 -40.49 35.05
N GLY A 834 -33.97 -39.90 33.88
CA GLY A 834 -34.28 -38.49 33.61
C GLY A 834 -33.10 -37.51 33.62
N SER A 835 -31.85 -37.96 33.76
CA SER A 835 -30.70 -37.08 33.51
C SER A 835 -30.64 -36.68 32.02
N PRO A 836 -30.20 -35.46 31.67
CA PRO A 836 -30.05 -35.03 30.26
C PRO A 836 -29.20 -36.01 29.44
N ARG A 837 -28.21 -36.65 30.07
CA ARG A 837 -27.37 -37.68 29.46
C ARG A 837 -28.16 -38.95 29.12
N SER A 838 -28.97 -39.43 30.06
CA SER A 838 -29.82 -40.61 29.84
C SER A 838 -30.84 -40.39 28.72
N VAL A 839 -31.43 -39.20 28.64
CA VAL A 839 -32.35 -38.81 27.57
C VAL A 839 -31.62 -38.83 26.23
N MET A 840 -30.45 -38.20 26.15
CA MET A 840 -29.70 -38.13 24.91
C MET A 840 -29.23 -39.50 24.42
N VAL A 841 -28.68 -40.36 25.29
CA VAL A 841 -28.29 -41.75 24.93
C VAL A 841 -29.48 -42.53 24.38
N LYS A 842 -30.64 -42.42 25.04
CA LYS A 842 -31.86 -43.09 24.60
C LYS A 842 -32.30 -42.58 23.22
N THR A 843 -32.39 -41.26 23.02
CA THR A 843 -32.78 -40.65 21.75
C THR A 843 -31.82 -41.01 20.62
N VAL A 844 -30.50 -41.00 20.85
CA VAL A 844 -29.50 -41.43 19.87
C VAL A 844 -29.76 -42.86 19.42
N ASN A 845 -29.92 -43.77 20.37
CA ASN A 845 -30.07 -45.20 20.10
C ASN A 845 -31.40 -45.51 19.37
N GLU A 846 -32.49 -44.88 19.77
CA GLU A 846 -33.81 -45.03 19.11
C GLU A 846 -33.76 -44.50 17.67
N LEU A 847 -33.30 -43.26 17.47
CA LEU A 847 -33.26 -42.64 16.13
C LEU A 847 -32.30 -43.38 15.18
N THR A 848 -31.13 -43.78 15.69
CA THR A 848 -30.14 -44.55 14.92
C THR A 848 -30.68 -45.92 14.53
N MET A 849 -31.38 -46.62 15.43
CA MET A 849 -32.00 -47.92 15.13
C MET A 849 -33.07 -47.79 14.03
N ASP A 850 -33.94 -46.79 14.12
CA ASP A 850 -35.01 -46.58 13.14
C ASP A 850 -34.45 -46.31 11.74
N HIS A 851 -33.42 -45.46 11.63
CA HIS A 851 -32.77 -45.22 10.34
C HIS A 851 -32.01 -46.44 9.81
N LEU A 852 -31.32 -47.18 10.68
CA LEU A 852 -30.63 -48.42 10.31
C LEU A 852 -31.61 -49.48 9.82
N ARG A 853 -32.75 -49.66 10.50
CA ARG A 853 -33.84 -50.55 10.09
C ARG A 853 -34.31 -50.25 8.67
N ASN A 854 -34.47 -48.97 8.34
CA ASN A 854 -34.92 -48.55 7.01
C ASN A 854 -33.92 -48.94 5.93
N ILE A 855 -32.62 -48.71 6.14
CA ILE A 855 -31.58 -49.10 5.16
C ILE A 855 -31.51 -50.62 5.01
N ILE A 856 -31.54 -51.38 6.11
CA ILE A 856 -31.51 -52.84 6.08
C ILE A 856 -32.70 -53.39 5.29
N THR A 857 -33.89 -52.83 5.52
CA THR A 857 -35.11 -53.22 4.80
C THR A 857 -34.97 -53.00 3.29
N VAL A 858 -34.35 -51.88 2.88
CA VAL A 858 -34.03 -51.62 1.47
C VAL A 858 -32.99 -52.61 0.94
N MET A 859 -31.90 -52.88 1.67
CA MET A 859 -30.90 -53.85 1.23
C MET A 859 -31.44 -55.28 1.11
N ILE A 860 -32.38 -55.67 1.98
CA ILE A 860 -33.12 -56.94 1.88
C ILE A 860 -33.99 -56.96 0.62
N SER A 861 -34.72 -55.88 0.32
CA SER A 861 -35.60 -55.85 -0.86
C SER A 861 -34.83 -55.89 -2.19
N PHE A 862 -33.58 -55.43 -2.21
CA PHE A 862 -32.65 -55.57 -3.33
C PHE A 862 -31.88 -56.91 -3.34
N GLY A 863 -32.11 -57.80 -2.37
CA GLY A 863 -31.47 -59.12 -2.30
C GLY A 863 -29.99 -59.11 -1.91
N VAL A 864 -29.49 -57.98 -1.39
CA VAL A 864 -28.10 -57.79 -0.93
C VAL A 864 -27.87 -58.49 0.41
N LEU A 865 -28.87 -58.48 1.30
CA LEU A 865 -28.80 -59.15 2.60
C LEU A 865 -29.67 -60.41 2.60
N ARG A 866 -29.09 -61.55 2.96
CA ARG A 866 -29.76 -62.86 3.00
C ARG A 866 -29.73 -63.45 4.42
N SER A 867 -30.74 -64.23 4.79
CA SER A 867 -30.65 -65.08 5.99
C SER A 867 -29.74 -66.25 5.66
N GLY A 868 -28.59 -66.38 6.33
CA GLY A 868 -27.53 -67.35 6.01
C GLY A 868 -27.84 -68.85 6.15
N GLU A 869 -29.08 -69.27 5.86
CA GLU A 869 -29.54 -70.65 5.90
C GLU A 869 -29.95 -71.08 4.48
N GLU A 870 -29.00 -71.38 3.59
CA GLU A 870 -29.13 -72.39 2.52
C GLU A 870 -27.87 -72.40 1.62
N GLY A 871 -27.07 -73.47 1.72
CA GLY A 871 -26.33 -74.16 0.64
C GLY A 871 -25.44 -73.43 -0.38
N SER A 872 -25.30 -72.10 -0.34
CA SER A 872 -24.54 -71.32 -1.32
C SER A 872 -23.04 -71.40 -1.02
N VAL A 873 -22.29 -72.02 -1.93
CA VAL A 873 -20.82 -72.16 -1.89
C VAL A 873 -20.10 -70.82 -2.15
N LEU A 874 -20.82 -69.76 -2.52
CA LEU A 874 -20.32 -68.40 -2.59
C LEU A 874 -20.66 -67.68 -1.27
N LYS A 875 -19.64 -67.47 -0.43
CA LYS A 875 -19.73 -66.58 0.74
C LYS A 875 -19.99 -65.16 0.24
N ASP A 876 -21.20 -64.67 0.49
CA ASP A 876 -21.56 -63.28 0.24
C ASP A 876 -20.98 -62.41 1.37
N ASP A 877 -19.76 -61.92 1.17
CA ASP A 877 -18.94 -61.26 2.19
C ASP A 877 -19.68 -60.08 2.86
N ILE A 878 -20.49 -59.35 2.10
CA ILE A 878 -21.24 -58.17 2.58
C ILE A 878 -22.36 -58.57 3.55
N SER A 879 -23.13 -59.63 3.26
CA SER A 879 -24.25 -60.03 4.11
C SER A 879 -23.78 -60.62 5.44
N GLU A 880 -22.72 -61.45 5.42
CA GLU A 880 -22.14 -62.02 6.64
C GLU A 880 -21.56 -60.92 7.54
N GLN A 881 -20.74 -60.02 6.97
CA GLN A 881 -20.14 -58.92 7.71
C GLN A 881 -21.19 -57.96 8.28
N THR A 882 -22.23 -57.63 7.52
CA THR A 882 -23.32 -56.76 7.98
C THR A 882 -24.02 -57.36 9.20
N TRP A 883 -24.42 -58.63 9.14
CA TRP A 883 -25.10 -59.28 10.27
C TRP A 883 -24.18 -59.41 11.49
N ASN A 884 -22.89 -59.67 11.29
CA ASN A 884 -21.91 -59.72 12.38
C ASN A 884 -21.73 -58.36 13.05
N ALA A 885 -21.63 -57.28 12.26
CA ALA A 885 -21.51 -55.92 12.77
C ALA A 885 -22.74 -55.49 13.58
N ILE A 886 -23.95 -55.72 13.08
CA ILE A 886 -25.20 -55.35 13.76
C ILE A 886 -25.40 -56.21 15.03
N SER A 887 -25.08 -57.51 14.98
CA SER A 887 -25.18 -58.38 16.17
C SER A 887 -24.22 -57.98 17.28
N ALA A 888 -23.11 -57.32 16.95
CA ALA A 888 -22.18 -56.77 17.92
C ALA A 888 -22.70 -55.48 18.59
N MET A 889 -23.71 -54.81 18.02
CA MET A 889 -24.35 -53.64 18.62
C MET A 889 -25.40 -54.10 19.63
N GLU A 890 -25.15 -53.88 20.94
CA GLU A 890 -26.00 -54.40 22.02
C GLU A 890 -27.47 -53.99 21.88
N PHE A 891 -27.72 -52.72 21.55
CA PHE A 891 -29.06 -52.17 21.39
C PHE A 891 -29.83 -52.77 20.20
N CYS A 892 -29.14 -53.29 19.17
CA CYS A 892 -29.78 -53.90 18.00
C CYS A 892 -30.09 -55.39 18.17
N ARG A 893 -29.51 -56.09 19.16
CA ARG A 893 -29.60 -57.57 19.27
C ARG A 893 -31.03 -58.11 19.23
N THR A 894 -31.98 -57.39 19.86
CA THR A 894 -33.40 -57.77 19.89
C THR A 894 -34.08 -57.66 18.52
N ALA A 895 -33.65 -56.70 17.69
CA ALA A 895 -34.19 -56.47 16.35
C ALA A 895 -33.53 -57.34 15.27
N VAL A 896 -32.30 -57.82 15.47
CA VAL A 896 -31.57 -58.66 14.47
C VAL A 896 -32.35 -59.92 14.09
N ALA A 897 -32.97 -60.59 15.07
CA ALA A 897 -33.75 -61.80 14.80
C ALA A 897 -34.96 -61.50 13.89
N GLU A 898 -35.66 -60.40 14.14
CA GLU A 898 -36.78 -59.93 13.32
C GLU A 898 -36.32 -59.60 11.89
N TRP A 899 -35.21 -58.86 11.75
CA TRP A 899 -34.68 -58.45 10.45
C TRP A 899 -34.13 -59.62 9.63
N LYS A 900 -33.48 -60.60 10.26
CA LYS A 900 -33.05 -61.84 9.60
C LYS A 900 -34.23 -62.67 9.11
N LEU A 901 -35.31 -62.72 9.88
CA LEU A 901 -36.53 -63.44 9.49
C LEU A 901 -37.21 -62.75 8.30
N ALA A 902 -37.23 -61.41 8.27
CA ALA A 902 -37.67 -60.64 7.10
C ALA A 902 -36.79 -60.90 5.86
N ALA A 903 -35.48 -61.10 6.03
CA ALA A 903 -34.56 -61.45 4.94
C ALA A 903 -34.76 -62.89 4.41
N ALA A 904 -35.30 -63.80 5.22
CA ALA A 904 -35.58 -65.19 4.82
C ALA A 904 -36.84 -65.33 3.96
N CYS A 905 -37.78 -64.39 4.10
CA CYS A 905 -39.04 -64.34 3.37
C CYS A 905 -39.12 -63.05 2.53
N PRO A 906 -38.29 -62.88 1.48
CA PRO A 906 -38.41 -61.71 0.61
C PRO A 906 -39.83 -61.65 0.02
N PRO A 907 -40.45 -60.46 -0.10
CA PRO A 907 -41.80 -60.33 -0.63
C PRO A 907 -41.87 -60.94 -2.03
N ILE A 908 -42.73 -61.95 -2.19
CA ILE A 908 -42.95 -62.67 -3.45
C ILE A 908 -43.40 -61.68 -4.52
N ASP A 909 -42.77 -61.75 -5.70
CA ASP A 909 -43.05 -60.99 -6.92
C ASP A 909 -44.50 -60.47 -7.02
N SER A 910 -44.64 -59.15 -6.95
CA SER A 910 -45.67 -58.44 -7.72
C SER A 910 -44.95 -57.51 -8.68
N THR A 911 -45.20 -57.74 -9.96
CA THR A 911 -44.75 -56.97 -11.11
C THR A 911 -44.85 -55.46 -10.88
N THR A 912 -43.76 -54.75 -11.19
CA THR A 912 -43.61 -53.28 -11.36
C THR A 912 -43.99 -52.39 -10.17
N PRO A 913 -43.03 -51.66 -9.55
CA PRO A 913 -43.39 -50.59 -8.64
C PRO A 913 -43.79 -49.35 -9.45
N GLU A 914 -45.08 -49.01 -9.44
CA GLU A 914 -45.54 -47.67 -9.77
C GLU A 914 -44.90 -46.65 -8.82
N VAL A 915 -44.58 -45.51 -9.43
CA VAL A 915 -43.97 -44.32 -8.86
C VAL A 915 -44.77 -43.81 -7.66
N GLY A 916 -44.22 -44.01 -6.46
CA GLY A 916 -44.64 -43.34 -5.23
C GLY A 916 -43.42 -42.72 -4.56
N VAL A 917 -43.25 -41.41 -4.73
CA VAL A 917 -42.23 -40.60 -4.04
C VAL A 917 -42.48 -40.71 -2.53
N ILE A 918 -41.53 -41.28 -1.77
CA ILE A 918 -41.43 -41.19 -0.31
C ILE A 918 -40.06 -40.64 0.05
#